data_AF-A0AAJ0C7S6-F1
#
_entry.id   AF-A0AAJ0C7S6-F1
#
_cell.length_a   1.000
_cell.length_b   1.000
_cell.length_c   1.000
_cell.angle_alpha   90.00
_cell.angle_beta   90.00
_cell.angle_gamma   90.00
#
_symmetry.space_group_name_H-M   'P 1'
#
loop_
_entity.id
_entity.type
_entity.pdbx_description
1 polymer ?
#
loop_
_entity_poly.entity_id
_entity_poly.type
_entity_poly.pdbx_seq_one_letter_code
_entity_poly.pdbx_strand_id
1 'polypeptide(L)'
;MSFYSRHYPPALKKTVDLQLQTAFSECNWASVIRLADKRAKSLKDPYYEAIKLCAESQLDGPVEKCAVLFAVDDLVQKGTVVKDLDTIELYEWACRDLEQDFGYADSFGVLRLRWVKANPRSPGVIKCLEECLQHWDLVNAQQMAALLDKSSPNATDRRFMFWSIALTFLLSISPQCPDGKQKLYGLLSLKQLERAADITEGSDKHDLTDRGLRTEEEIYLYYRVLATHGSQDDFMKKMRSPQLGALKQFDEGRKHLFLEALDAFEAWGKWDDIYNFCLRGLSRTDDDGAPSFLASDWRVWTRFIEAASKSSDDQRAFEQVQRLLETFISTKAEVAQMYKKTIALAVLETTFRLPQTLLPQSSSGSSGVMPRVVQICLFLDKNFDRLAAFDDVKGYVSNLKFEEVDYFLAEMLPKLAGDKASLTVKSVSIKVLELKFRYLLTTCPQTLSRLPSVVDGEDQTAQYRCRVCSNTICRQPCSTCLTNIATAAASLHKRICADAEFVKAVPSLDKDPRSDLSLILAMAALKMAGLDGSRSSRSGSPLHNVDPARFLQAVLVLDAQLKQTPNDTPLRLLLIQLYLLLGCASCAYQLWVPMGVIRTIQDSLSPLFFDRISSLSPGLFQGSRPLMEPLRSYYFSTLRDSSPVGIWDAFSSGSYSSILGMAEFDNRLRRSCTLVMTIVEERRATRAFGGRLDTGVDEMPVIDVANIHDDTDIADVTDYGSFQSLESSYSAPPQDLVRLGPGLSVCIHLAQPLWDACVSLILTHLCRTNGRTCLT
;
A
#
# COMPACT_ATOMS: atom_id res chain seq x y z
N MET A 1 16.18 15.07 14.95
CA MET A 1 17.28 16.07 14.84
C MET A 1 18.60 15.48 14.30
N SER A 2 18.71 14.18 14.00
CA SER A 2 19.95 13.55 13.50
C SER A 2 20.25 13.80 12.00
N PHE A 3 19.22 14.08 11.19
CA PHE A 3 19.31 14.13 9.72
C PHE A 3 20.19 15.23 9.11
N TYR A 4 20.56 16.27 9.87
CA TYR A 4 21.46 17.34 9.42
C TYR A 4 22.93 17.10 9.79
N SER A 5 23.24 16.09 10.61
CA SER A 5 24.58 15.90 11.19
C SER A 5 25.63 15.46 10.16
N ARG A 6 25.24 14.79 9.06
CA ARG A 6 26.19 14.24 8.07
C ARG A 6 26.94 15.31 7.26
N HIS A 7 26.42 16.53 7.19
CA HIS A 7 27.02 17.63 6.41
C HIS A 7 27.92 18.55 7.25
N TYR A 8 27.91 18.41 8.58
CA TYR A 8 28.79 19.18 9.45
C TYR A 8 30.06 18.39 9.77
N PRO A 9 31.24 19.04 9.82
CA PRO A 9 32.46 18.37 10.21
C PRO A 9 32.32 17.74 11.61
N PRO A 10 32.76 16.48 11.82
CA PRO A 10 32.71 15.84 13.12
C PRO A 10 33.61 16.59 14.11
N ALA A 11 33.24 16.57 15.39
CA ALA A 11 34.07 17.17 16.42
C ALA A 11 35.37 16.38 16.59
N LEU A 12 36.52 17.07 16.57
CA LEU A 12 37.79 16.44 16.91
C LEU A 12 37.81 16.03 18.39
N LYS A 13 38.61 15.02 18.73
CA LYS A 13 38.80 14.59 20.13
C LYS A 13 39.15 15.78 21.03
N LYS A 14 38.64 15.73 22.27
CA LYS A 14 38.92 16.74 23.32
C LYS A 14 40.41 16.88 23.64
N THR A 15 41.22 15.87 23.32
CA THR A 15 42.68 15.87 23.52
C THR A 15 43.44 16.65 22.46
N VAL A 16 42.80 17.02 21.35
CA VAL A 16 43.38 17.90 20.33
C VAL A 16 43.44 19.32 20.88
N ASP A 17 44.53 20.04 20.61
CA ASP A 17 44.68 21.41 21.09
C ASP A 17 43.73 22.38 20.38
N LEU A 18 43.40 23.46 21.08
CA LEU A 18 42.43 24.46 20.64
C LEU A 18 42.79 25.05 19.27
N GLN A 19 44.08 25.22 18.95
CA GLN A 19 44.50 25.79 17.66
C GLN A 19 44.05 24.92 16.47
N LEU A 20 44.20 23.60 16.57
CA LEU A 20 43.78 22.68 15.51
C LEU A 20 42.25 22.50 15.51
N GLN A 21 41.61 22.47 16.68
CA GLN A 21 40.15 22.42 16.78
C GLN A 21 39.48 23.63 16.13
N THR A 22 39.97 24.84 16.42
CA THR A 22 39.44 26.08 15.82
C THR A 22 39.61 26.08 14.31
N ALA A 23 40.81 25.78 13.81
CA ALA A 23 41.07 25.73 12.37
C ALA A 23 40.18 24.72 11.63
N PHE A 24 39.89 23.57 12.26
CA PHE A 24 38.99 22.54 11.71
C PHE A 24 37.53 23.03 11.70
N SER A 25 37.07 23.65 12.79
CA SER A 25 35.71 24.19 12.87
C SER A 25 35.44 25.37 11.94
N GLU A 26 36.49 26.13 11.60
CA GLU A 26 36.44 27.25 10.65
C GLU A 26 36.65 26.80 9.19
N CYS A 27 36.76 25.49 8.93
CA CYS A 27 37.02 24.91 7.60
C CYS A 27 38.28 25.47 6.92
N ASN A 28 39.30 25.86 7.70
CA ASN A 28 40.57 26.36 7.17
C ASN A 28 41.50 25.19 6.83
N TRP A 29 41.17 24.45 5.77
CA TRP A 29 41.80 23.16 5.44
C TRP A 29 43.31 23.24 5.25
N ALA A 30 43.82 24.30 4.61
CA ALA A 30 45.27 24.50 4.45
C ALA A 30 46.00 24.61 5.80
N SER A 31 45.40 25.29 6.77
CA SER A 31 45.97 25.39 8.12
C SER A 31 45.86 24.07 8.87
N VAL A 32 44.74 23.35 8.73
CA VAL A 32 44.52 22.03 9.32
C VAL A 32 45.58 21.04 8.84
N ILE A 33 45.81 20.93 7.53
CA ILE A 33 46.79 20.01 6.93
C ILE A 33 48.18 20.26 7.52
N ARG A 34 48.62 21.52 7.56
CA ARG A 34 49.94 21.89 8.10
C ARG A 34 50.09 21.58 9.59
N LEU A 35 49.07 21.89 10.38
CA LEU A 35 49.07 21.66 11.82
C LEU A 35 49.00 20.15 12.13
N ALA A 36 48.14 19.42 11.44
CA ALA A 36 47.98 17.97 11.59
C ALA A 36 49.26 17.22 11.21
N ASP A 37 49.91 17.55 10.08
CA ASP A 37 51.19 16.95 9.66
C ASP A 37 52.31 17.19 10.70
N LYS A 38 52.39 18.42 11.25
CA LYS A 38 53.34 18.74 12.31
C LYS A 38 53.08 17.88 13.57
N ARG A 39 51.82 17.66 13.94
CA ARG A 39 51.46 16.85 15.11
C ARG A 39 51.63 15.35 14.87
N ALA A 40 51.31 14.85 13.68
CA ALA A 40 51.58 13.47 13.29
C ALA A 40 53.07 13.14 13.43
N LYS A 41 53.96 14.01 12.93
CA LYS A 41 55.42 13.86 13.06
C LYS A 41 55.92 13.95 14.50
N SER A 42 55.36 14.86 15.30
CA SER A 42 55.80 15.09 16.68
C SER A 42 55.30 14.05 17.67
N LEU A 43 54.03 13.66 17.58
CA LEU A 43 53.35 12.82 18.57
C LEU A 43 53.27 11.35 18.15
N LYS A 44 53.52 11.06 16.86
CA LYS A 44 53.42 9.71 16.27
C LYS A 44 52.08 9.02 16.54
N ASP A 45 51.01 9.82 16.69
CA ASP A 45 49.65 9.34 16.87
C ASP A 45 48.95 9.31 15.50
N PRO A 46 48.49 8.13 15.03
CA PRO A 46 47.86 7.98 13.72
C PRO A 46 46.59 8.83 13.56
N TYR A 47 45.97 9.28 14.66
CA TYR A 47 44.79 10.15 14.60
C TYR A 47 45.07 11.47 13.87
N TYR A 48 46.27 12.04 13.99
CA TYR A 48 46.60 13.29 13.29
C TYR A 48 46.80 13.08 11.79
N GLU A 49 47.21 11.89 11.35
CA GLU A 49 47.23 11.57 9.91
C GLU A 49 45.80 11.46 9.37
N ALA A 50 44.87 10.90 10.15
CA ALA A 50 43.45 10.87 9.79
C ALA A 50 42.85 12.28 9.63
N ILE A 51 43.16 13.22 10.55
CA ILE A 51 42.74 14.62 10.43
C ILE A 51 43.30 15.27 9.16
N LYS A 52 44.57 15.00 8.85
CA LYS A 52 45.23 15.55 7.65
C LYS A 52 44.56 15.03 6.37
N LEU A 53 44.40 13.72 6.24
CA LEU A 53 43.74 13.09 5.08
C LEU A 53 42.28 13.58 4.93
N CYS A 54 41.57 13.71 6.06
CA CYS A 54 40.23 14.27 6.10
C CYS A 54 40.18 15.72 5.56
N ALA A 55 41.17 16.55 5.91
CA ALA A 55 41.25 17.92 5.40
C ALA A 55 41.70 17.99 3.93
N GLU A 56 42.58 17.08 3.49
CA GLU A 56 42.98 16.95 2.09
C GLU A 56 41.79 16.57 1.20
N SER A 57 40.87 15.71 1.67
CA SER A 57 39.68 15.34 0.89
C SER A 57 38.69 16.49 0.67
N GLN A 58 38.82 17.58 1.43
CA GLN A 58 38.01 18.79 1.24
C GLN A 58 38.60 19.75 0.20
N LEU A 59 39.76 19.42 -0.38
CA LEU A 59 40.36 20.18 -1.48
C LEU A 59 39.77 19.75 -2.83
N ASP A 60 39.89 20.60 -3.86
CA ASP A 60 39.29 20.37 -5.17
C ASP A 60 39.99 19.28 -6.02
N GLY A 61 41.17 18.80 -5.59
CA GLY A 61 41.97 17.86 -6.35
C GLY A 61 41.43 16.42 -6.29
N PRO A 62 41.35 15.70 -7.42
CA PRO A 62 40.78 14.35 -7.46
C PRO A 62 41.65 13.32 -6.73
N VAL A 63 42.98 13.52 -6.69
CA VAL A 63 43.91 12.61 -6.01
C VAL A 63 43.73 12.74 -4.49
N GLU A 64 43.60 13.97 -4.01
CA GLU A 64 43.41 14.32 -2.62
C GLU A 64 42.06 13.80 -2.10
N LYS A 65 40.99 13.88 -2.92
CA LYS A 65 39.68 13.29 -2.61
C LYS A 65 39.75 11.76 -2.47
N CYS A 66 40.44 11.07 -3.36
CA CYS A 66 40.54 9.61 -3.35
C CYS A 66 41.57 9.06 -2.35
N ALA A 67 42.50 9.89 -1.83
CA ALA A 67 43.55 9.44 -0.91
C ALA A 67 42.98 8.79 0.37
N VAL A 68 41.85 9.31 0.86
CA VAL A 68 41.15 8.74 2.03
C VAL A 68 40.62 7.34 1.74
N LEU A 69 40.09 7.10 0.53
CA LEU A 69 39.59 5.79 0.14
C LEU A 69 40.69 4.73 0.16
N PHE A 70 41.87 5.05 -0.37
CA PHE A 70 43.03 4.15 -0.33
C PHE A 70 43.49 3.88 1.11
N ALA A 71 43.44 4.87 1.99
CA ALA A 71 43.78 4.68 3.40
C ALA A 71 42.78 3.75 4.10
N VAL A 72 41.48 3.88 3.81
CA VAL A 72 40.43 3.00 4.36
C VAL A 72 40.59 1.57 3.83
N ASP A 73 40.77 1.40 2.52
CA ASP A 73 41.00 0.10 1.88
C ASP A 73 42.25 -0.60 2.46
N ASP A 74 43.36 0.13 2.64
CA ASP A 74 44.58 -0.40 3.27
C ASP A 74 44.33 -0.89 4.71
N LEU A 75 43.56 -0.15 5.51
CA LEU A 75 43.17 -0.56 6.86
C LEU A 75 42.31 -1.83 6.84
N VAL A 76 41.37 -1.93 5.89
CA VAL A 76 40.51 -3.09 5.71
C VAL A 76 41.35 -4.32 5.31
N GLN A 77 42.16 -4.22 4.26
CA GLN A 77 42.99 -5.31 3.73
C GLN A 77 44.02 -5.82 4.75
N LYS A 78 44.67 -4.93 5.50
CA LYS A 78 45.67 -5.31 6.52
C LYS A 78 45.07 -5.92 7.79
N GLY A 79 43.75 -5.96 7.94
CA GLY A 79 43.13 -6.46 9.16
C GLY A 79 43.28 -5.51 10.36
N THR A 80 43.55 -4.22 10.12
CA THR A 80 43.91 -3.27 11.18
C THR A 80 42.72 -3.02 12.11
N VAL A 81 42.98 -3.00 13.43
CA VAL A 81 42.03 -2.52 14.44
C VAL A 81 42.33 -1.05 14.71
N VAL A 82 41.44 -0.17 14.26
CA VAL A 82 41.56 1.27 14.50
C VAL A 82 41.45 1.53 16.02
N LYS A 83 42.33 2.38 16.56
CA LYS A 83 42.46 2.55 18.02
C LYS A 83 41.24 3.24 18.65
N ASP A 84 40.61 4.15 17.92
CA ASP A 84 39.55 5.00 18.42
C ASP A 84 38.46 5.21 17.37
N LEU A 85 37.25 5.44 17.88
CA LEU A 85 36.06 5.58 17.06
C LEU A 85 36.06 6.90 16.27
N ASP A 86 36.60 7.97 16.85
CA ASP A 86 36.67 9.29 16.20
C ASP A 86 37.49 9.25 14.90
N THR A 87 38.52 8.39 14.80
CA THR A 87 39.26 8.17 13.55
C THR A 87 38.35 7.61 12.45
N ILE A 88 37.52 6.62 12.80
CA ILE A 88 36.59 6.01 11.84
C ILE A 88 35.57 7.05 11.37
N GLU A 89 35.03 7.84 12.30
CA GLU A 89 34.06 8.91 12.00
C GLU A 89 34.65 10.01 11.11
N LEU A 90 35.94 10.36 11.29
CA LEU A 90 36.63 11.31 10.42
C LEU A 90 36.77 10.78 8.99
N TYR A 91 37.14 9.50 8.84
CA TYR A 91 37.26 8.89 7.51
C TYR A 91 35.91 8.74 6.82
N GLU A 92 34.88 8.34 7.55
CA GLU A 92 33.52 8.22 7.03
C GLU A 92 33.00 9.57 6.55
N TRP A 93 33.13 10.63 7.37
CA TRP A 93 32.77 11.99 6.96
C TRP A 93 33.59 12.49 5.76
N ALA A 94 34.87 12.14 5.69
CA ALA A 94 35.74 12.51 4.58
C ALA A 94 35.37 11.82 3.26
N CYS A 95 34.70 10.66 3.34
CA CYS A 95 34.24 9.87 2.20
C CYS A 95 32.74 10.08 1.85
N ARG A 96 32.02 10.96 2.57
CA ARG A 96 30.56 11.15 2.41
C ARG A 96 30.09 11.40 0.97
N ASP A 97 30.91 12.12 0.19
CA ASP A 97 30.59 12.48 -1.19
C ASP A 97 31.01 11.38 -2.20
N LEU A 98 31.61 10.29 -1.71
CA LEU A 98 32.16 9.15 -2.46
C LEU A 98 31.49 7.81 -2.05
N GLU A 99 30.48 7.83 -1.17
CA GLU A 99 29.84 6.63 -0.59
C GLU A 99 29.22 5.69 -1.63
N GLN A 100 28.85 6.18 -2.81
CA GLN A 100 28.31 5.34 -3.89
C GLN A 100 29.38 4.46 -4.55
N ASP A 101 30.67 4.82 -4.42
CA ASP A 101 31.77 4.16 -5.12
C ASP A 101 32.38 2.99 -4.33
N PHE A 102 32.02 2.79 -3.05
CA PHE A 102 32.54 1.70 -2.22
C PHE A 102 31.46 1.12 -1.29
N GLY A 103 31.33 -0.21 -1.24
CA GLY A 103 30.34 -0.88 -0.37
C GLY A 103 30.62 -0.62 1.11
N TYR A 104 29.69 0.02 1.82
CA TYR A 104 29.82 0.34 3.25
C TYR A 104 30.06 -0.93 4.10
N ALA A 105 29.35 -2.02 3.79
CA ALA A 105 29.44 -3.28 4.51
C ALA A 105 30.83 -3.93 4.43
N ASP A 106 31.58 -3.68 3.36
CA ASP A 106 32.93 -4.24 3.13
C ASP A 106 34.06 -3.31 3.61
N SER A 107 33.71 -2.10 4.06
CA SER A 107 34.66 -1.03 4.39
C SER A 107 34.47 -0.53 5.83
N PHE A 108 33.71 0.55 6.02
CA PHE A 108 33.46 1.16 7.33
C PHE A 108 32.73 0.21 8.28
N GLY A 109 31.78 -0.60 7.77
CA GLY A 109 31.14 -1.66 8.54
C GLY A 109 32.13 -2.64 9.16
N VAL A 110 33.13 -3.07 8.37
CA VAL A 110 34.22 -3.95 8.83
C VAL A 110 35.09 -3.28 9.88
N LEU A 111 35.49 -2.02 9.67
CA LEU A 111 36.32 -1.28 10.61
C LEU A 111 35.60 -1.07 11.96
N ARG A 112 34.32 -0.68 11.92
CA ARG A 112 33.47 -0.55 13.10
C ARG A 112 33.34 -1.88 13.82
N LEU A 113 33.11 -2.98 13.10
CA LEU A 113 32.98 -4.31 13.71
C LEU A 113 34.28 -4.75 14.41
N ARG A 114 35.44 -4.50 13.79
CA ARG A 114 36.76 -4.79 14.40
C ARG A 114 36.96 -3.96 15.67
N TRP A 115 36.60 -2.68 15.64
CA TRP A 115 36.65 -1.82 16.82
C TRP A 115 35.74 -2.32 17.94
N VAL A 116 34.51 -2.74 17.62
CA VAL A 116 33.55 -3.33 18.59
C VAL A 116 34.09 -4.62 19.19
N LYS A 117 34.69 -5.51 18.38
CA LYS A 117 35.32 -6.75 18.86
C LYS A 117 36.46 -6.47 19.85
N ALA A 118 37.23 -5.40 19.63
CA ALA A 118 38.29 -4.99 20.56
C ALA A 118 37.75 -4.28 21.81
N ASN A 119 36.59 -3.63 21.72
CA ASN A 119 36.00 -2.78 22.77
C ASN A 119 34.55 -3.16 23.14
N PRO A 120 34.24 -4.43 23.47
CA PRO A 120 32.87 -4.94 23.52
C PRO A 120 32.00 -4.40 24.67
N ARG A 121 32.60 -3.71 25.64
CA ARG A 121 31.92 -3.08 26.79
C ARG A 121 31.85 -1.55 26.68
N SER A 122 32.33 -0.97 25.58
CA SER A 122 32.30 0.47 25.38
C SER A 122 30.87 0.94 25.05
N PRO A 123 30.40 2.09 25.56
CA PRO A 123 29.13 2.66 25.14
C PRO A 123 29.10 2.98 23.63
N GLY A 124 30.27 3.13 23.00
CA GLY A 124 30.38 3.35 21.55
C GLY A 124 29.91 2.17 20.69
N VAL A 125 29.68 0.98 21.25
CA VAL A 125 29.13 -0.17 20.50
C VAL A 125 27.75 0.14 19.94
N ILE A 126 26.90 0.83 20.71
CA ILE A 126 25.56 1.23 20.27
C ILE A 126 25.66 2.20 19.09
N LYS A 127 26.59 3.18 19.16
CA LYS A 127 26.85 4.11 18.05
C LYS A 127 27.32 3.36 16.80
N CYS A 128 28.24 2.40 16.92
CA CYS A 128 28.65 1.57 15.77
C CYS A 128 27.49 0.79 15.15
N LEU A 129 26.62 0.22 15.99
CA LEU A 129 25.43 -0.50 15.52
C LEU A 129 24.46 0.46 14.80
N GLU A 130 24.19 1.62 15.38
CA GLU A 130 23.35 2.66 14.78
C GLU A 130 23.85 3.05 13.38
N GLU A 131 25.16 3.34 13.24
CA GLU A 131 25.74 3.73 11.95
C GLU A 131 25.67 2.60 10.92
N CYS A 132 25.91 1.34 11.30
CA CYS A 132 25.69 0.21 10.39
C CYS A 132 24.22 0.10 9.95
N LEU A 133 23.26 0.31 10.86
CA LEU A 133 21.84 0.24 10.52
C LEU A 133 21.40 1.38 9.60
N GLN A 134 21.92 2.60 9.82
CA GLN A 134 21.65 3.76 8.96
C GLN A 134 22.24 3.62 7.54
N HIS A 135 23.20 2.73 7.35
CA HIS A 135 23.74 2.34 6.04
C HIS A 135 23.20 0.98 5.55
N TRP A 136 22.21 0.43 6.26
CA TRP A 136 21.59 -0.87 5.97
C TRP A 136 22.58 -2.04 5.87
N ASP A 137 23.68 -1.98 6.61
CA ASP A 137 24.69 -3.04 6.71
C ASP A 137 24.26 -4.10 7.74
N LEU A 138 23.44 -5.04 7.28
CA LEU A 138 22.89 -6.11 8.13
C LEU A 138 23.97 -7.12 8.54
N VAL A 139 25.02 -7.30 7.73
CA VAL A 139 26.08 -8.28 7.96
C VAL A 139 26.91 -7.93 9.18
N ASN A 140 27.37 -6.68 9.29
CA ASN A 140 28.12 -6.25 10.45
C ASN A 140 27.20 -5.90 11.62
N ALA A 141 26.02 -5.32 11.38
CA ALA A 141 25.05 -5.01 12.43
C ALA A 141 24.63 -6.26 13.23
N GLN A 142 24.35 -7.38 12.53
CA GLN A 142 24.00 -8.64 13.19
C GLN A 142 25.11 -9.13 14.14
N GLN A 143 26.37 -9.07 13.70
CA GLN A 143 27.50 -9.48 14.53
C GLN A 143 27.73 -8.55 15.72
N MET A 144 27.56 -7.24 15.54
CA MET A 144 27.64 -6.26 16.62
C MET A 144 26.54 -6.49 17.65
N ALA A 145 25.30 -6.71 17.21
CA ALA A 145 24.17 -6.98 18.10
C ALA A 145 24.37 -8.29 18.89
N ALA A 146 24.88 -9.35 18.25
CA ALA A 146 25.21 -10.60 18.93
C ALA A 146 26.34 -10.44 19.97
N LEU A 147 27.34 -9.62 19.68
CA LEU A 147 28.40 -9.27 20.65
C LEU A 147 27.84 -8.45 21.82
N LEU A 148 26.93 -7.52 21.53
CA LEU A 148 26.29 -6.66 22.53
C LEU A 148 25.42 -7.48 23.51
N ASP A 149 24.62 -8.43 23.01
CA ASP A 149 23.86 -9.39 23.85
C ASP A 149 24.79 -10.26 24.71
N LYS A 150 25.96 -10.65 24.16
CA LYS A 150 26.91 -11.47 24.90
C LYS A 150 27.69 -10.68 25.97
N SER A 151 28.03 -9.43 25.69
CA SER A 151 28.87 -8.59 26.55
C SER A 151 28.11 -7.85 27.63
N SER A 152 26.80 -7.65 27.45
CA SER A 152 25.90 -6.97 28.37
C SER A 152 24.90 -7.95 28.98
N PRO A 153 24.88 -8.13 30.32
CA PRO A 153 23.86 -8.97 30.96
C PRO A 153 22.44 -8.46 30.65
N ASN A 154 21.45 -9.36 30.57
CA ASN A 154 20.04 -8.99 30.37
C ASN A 154 19.49 -7.99 31.40
N ALA A 155 20.08 -7.94 32.59
CA ALA A 155 19.74 -6.96 33.62
C ALA A 155 20.07 -5.51 33.23
N THR A 156 20.91 -5.28 32.21
CA THR A 156 21.25 -3.94 31.72
C THR A 156 20.25 -3.45 30.68
N ASP A 157 20.03 -4.22 29.61
CA ASP A 157 19.02 -3.92 28.60
C ASP A 157 18.60 -5.19 27.87
N ARG A 158 17.34 -5.55 28.01
CA ARG A 158 16.74 -6.73 27.38
C ARG A 158 16.66 -6.61 25.86
N ARG A 159 16.58 -5.37 25.33
CA ARG A 159 16.42 -5.13 23.89
C ARG A 159 17.56 -5.71 23.07
N PHE A 160 18.78 -5.80 23.62
CA PHE A 160 19.95 -6.29 22.88
C PHE A 160 19.79 -7.73 22.36
N MET A 161 19.17 -8.60 23.15
CA MET A 161 18.83 -9.95 22.70
C MET A 161 17.90 -9.91 21.48
N PHE A 162 16.85 -9.10 21.54
CA PHE A 162 15.87 -8.99 20.47
C PHE A 162 16.39 -8.23 19.25
N TRP A 163 17.28 -7.26 19.43
CA TRP A 163 18.04 -6.65 18.33
C TRP A 163 18.86 -7.71 17.60
N SER A 164 19.58 -8.56 18.34
CA SER A 164 20.34 -9.66 17.76
C SER A 164 19.43 -10.64 17.00
N ILE A 165 18.28 -11.02 17.57
CA ILE A 165 17.33 -11.92 16.93
C ILE A 165 16.74 -11.28 15.67
N ALA A 166 16.23 -10.05 15.77
CA ALA A 166 15.61 -9.33 14.67
C ALA A 166 16.59 -9.10 13.52
N LEU A 167 17.85 -8.74 13.81
CA LEU A 167 18.87 -8.59 12.77
C LEU A 167 19.31 -9.91 12.16
N THR A 168 19.33 -10.99 12.95
CA THR A 168 19.58 -12.33 12.41
C THR A 168 18.47 -12.75 11.45
N PHE A 169 17.21 -12.46 11.79
CA PHE A 169 16.06 -12.73 10.93
C PHE A 169 16.05 -11.84 9.68
N LEU A 170 16.23 -10.52 9.81
CA LEU A 170 16.34 -9.59 8.69
C LEU A 170 17.45 -9.99 7.72
N LEU A 171 18.63 -10.36 8.25
CA LEU A 171 19.73 -10.85 7.43
C LEU A 171 19.32 -12.14 6.71
N SER A 172 18.61 -13.07 7.35
CA SER A 172 18.21 -14.34 6.74
C SER A 172 17.29 -14.21 5.53
N ILE A 173 16.50 -13.13 5.47
CA ILE A 173 15.58 -12.83 4.36
C ILE A 173 16.13 -11.76 3.41
N SER A 174 17.33 -11.24 3.67
CA SER A 174 17.99 -10.20 2.88
C SER A 174 18.92 -10.81 1.83
N PRO A 175 19.10 -10.16 0.67
CA PRO A 175 20.12 -10.54 -0.31
C PRO A 175 21.56 -10.41 0.24
N GLN A 176 21.77 -9.65 1.33
CA GLN A 176 23.07 -9.55 1.99
C GLN A 176 23.46 -10.83 2.76
N CYS A 177 22.55 -11.79 2.91
CA CYS A 177 22.86 -13.05 3.56
C CYS A 177 23.95 -13.80 2.77
N PRO A 178 25.03 -14.26 3.40
CA PRO A 178 25.99 -15.11 2.72
C PRO A 178 25.34 -16.38 2.16
N ASP A 179 25.80 -16.79 0.98
CA ASP A 179 25.26 -17.94 0.25
C ASP A 179 25.16 -19.20 1.12
N GLY A 180 24.00 -19.86 1.06
CA GLY A 180 23.70 -21.06 1.84
C GLY A 180 23.42 -20.84 3.34
N LYS A 181 23.54 -19.60 3.87
CA LYS A 181 23.30 -19.32 5.30
C LYS A 181 21.88 -18.83 5.62
N GLN A 182 21.06 -18.50 4.63
CA GLN A 182 19.70 -17.99 4.84
C GLN A 182 18.88 -18.90 5.76
N LYS A 183 18.80 -20.20 5.42
CA LYS A 183 18.09 -21.20 6.23
C LYS A 183 18.69 -21.34 7.64
N LEU A 184 20.02 -21.25 7.77
CA LEU A 184 20.70 -21.36 9.06
C LEU A 184 20.34 -20.19 9.99
N TYR A 185 20.42 -18.96 9.49
CA TYR A 185 20.08 -17.76 10.26
C TYR A 185 18.58 -17.68 10.57
N GLY A 186 17.73 -18.06 9.62
CA GLY A 186 16.29 -18.17 9.86
C GLY A 186 15.98 -19.13 11.00
N LEU A 187 16.55 -20.35 10.97
CA LEU A 187 16.35 -21.34 12.03
C LEU A 187 17.00 -20.93 13.37
N LEU A 188 18.13 -20.21 13.33
CA LEU A 188 18.76 -19.69 14.54
C LEU A 188 17.85 -18.68 15.26
N SER A 189 17.29 -17.72 14.51
CA SER A 189 16.36 -16.73 15.04
C SER A 189 15.11 -17.39 15.63
N LEU A 190 14.56 -18.39 14.93
CA LEU A 190 13.42 -19.18 15.39
C LEU A 190 13.73 -19.88 16.72
N LYS A 191 14.82 -20.64 16.80
CA LYS A 191 15.19 -21.38 18.02
C LYS A 191 15.45 -20.46 19.22
N GLN A 192 16.00 -19.26 18.99
CA GLN A 192 16.19 -18.28 20.06
C GLN A 192 14.85 -17.78 20.61
N LEU A 193 13.87 -17.54 19.73
CA LEU A 193 12.52 -17.13 20.13
C LEU A 193 11.70 -18.27 20.74
N GLU A 194 11.83 -19.50 20.26
CA GLU A 194 11.21 -20.68 20.88
C GLU A 194 11.71 -20.87 22.31
N ARG A 195 13.01 -20.74 22.53
CA ARG A 195 13.57 -20.79 23.89
C ARG A 195 13.03 -19.66 24.77
N ALA A 196 12.85 -18.46 24.22
CA ALA A 196 12.22 -17.35 24.94
C ALA A 196 10.74 -17.64 25.24
N ALA A 197 10.02 -18.26 24.32
CA ALA A 197 8.63 -18.66 24.51
C ALA A 197 8.52 -19.72 25.62
N ASP A 198 9.38 -20.74 25.62
CA ASP A 198 9.39 -21.81 26.62
C ASP A 198 9.69 -21.28 28.03
N ILE A 199 10.55 -20.26 28.17
CA ILE A 199 10.78 -19.57 29.45
C ILE A 199 9.51 -18.89 29.95
N THR A 200 8.77 -18.22 29.07
CA THR A 200 7.51 -17.56 29.44
C THR A 200 6.41 -18.56 29.77
N GLU A 201 6.34 -19.69 29.04
CA GLU A 201 5.37 -20.75 29.32
C GLU A 201 5.69 -21.48 30.63
N GLY A 202 6.96 -21.56 31.02
CA GLY A 202 7.43 -22.27 32.22
C GLY A 202 7.47 -21.44 33.52
N SER A 203 7.17 -20.14 33.49
CA SER A 203 7.21 -19.27 34.67
C SER A 203 5.94 -18.43 34.82
N ASP A 204 5.22 -18.64 35.92
CA ASP A 204 4.08 -17.79 36.32
C ASP A 204 4.51 -16.42 36.87
N LYS A 205 5.80 -16.24 37.19
CA LYS A 205 6.35 -14.97 37.69
C LYS A 205 7.09 -14.24 36.59
N HIS A 206 6.74 -12.96 36.41
CA HIS A 206 7.45 -12.06 35.52
C HIS A 206 8.74 -11.54 36.19
N ASP A 207 9.85 -12.29 36.07
CA ASP A 207 11.17 -11.75 36.36
C ASP A 207 11.60 -10.82 35.21
N LEU A 208 11.88 -9.55 35.54
CA LEU A 208 12.32 -8.54 34.57
C LEU A 208 13.70 -8.84 33.99
N THR A 209 14.46 -9.73 34.61
CA THR A 209 15.83 -10.08 34.20
C THR A 209 15.92 -11.33 33.33
N ASP A 210 14.81 -12.05 33.13
CA ASP A 210 14.81 -13.27 32.31
C ASP A 210 14.82 -12.99 30.80
N ARG A 211 15.02 -14.06 30.02
CA ARG A 211 15.08 -14.03 28.54
C ARG A 211 13.73 -14.41 27.89
N GLY A 212 12.62 -14.46 28.63
CA GLY A 212 11.33 -14.96 28.09
C GLY A 212 10.41 -13.86 27.55
N LEU A 213 9.64 -14.09 26.48
CA LEU A 213 8.75 -13.09 25.82
C LEU A 213 7.81 -12.34 26.80
N ARG A 214 7.77 -11.01 26.72
CA ARG A 214 7.01 -10.11 27.62
C ARG A 214 6.11 -9.13 26.90
N THR A 215 6.62 -8.46 25.88
CA THR A 215 5.87 -7.39 25.20
C THR A 215 5.10 -7.94 24.01
N GLU A 216 4.07 -7.21 23.61
CA GLU A 216 3.30 -7.47 22.39
C GLU A 216 4.21 -7.57 21.16
N GLU A 217 5.16 -6.65 21.02
CA GLU A 217 6.13 -6.62 19.91
C GLU A 217 7.05 -7.86 19.89
N GLU A 218 7.49 -8.34 21.04
CA GLU A 218 8.31 -9.56 21.13
C GLU A 218 7.52 -10.81 20.71
N ILE A 219 6.24 -10.86 21.07
CA ILE A 219 5.32 -11.93 20.67
C ILE A 219 5.05 -11.86 19.16
N TYR A 220 4.85 -10.67 18.60
CA TYR A 220 4.67 -10.49 17.15
C TYR A 220 5.91 -10.88 16.37
N LEU A 221 7.10 -10.51 16.86
CA LEU A 221 8.35 -10.99 16.28
C LEU A 221 8.43 -12.53 16.30
N TYR A 222 8.04 -13.17 17.41
CA TYR A 222 7.99 -14.63 17.50
C TYR A 222 7.10 -15.25 16.42
N TYR A 223 5.86 -14.81 16.30
CA TYR A 223 4.93 -15.38 15.32
C TYR A 223 5.30 -15.05 13.87
N ARG A 224 5.89 -13.87 13.61
CA ARG A 224 6.37 -13.52 12.26
C ARG A 224 7.52 -14.44 11.82
N VAL A 225 8.47 -14.72 12.71
CA VAL A 225 9.58 -15.65 12.45
C VAL A 225 9.07 -17.09 12.34
N LEU A 226 8.14 -17.50 13.21
CA LEU A 226 7.53 -18.83 13.20
C LEU A 226 6.73 -19.07 11.90
N ALA A 227 5.99 -18.08 11.40
CA ALA A 227 5.28 -18.17 10.13
C ALA A 227 6.24 -18.31 8.93
N THR A 228 7.44 -17.74 9.02
CA THR A 228 8.42 -17.73 7.91
C THR A 228 9.29 -19.00 7.88
N HIS A 229 9.65 -19.54 9.06
CA HIS A 229 10.63 -20.63 9.16
C HIS A 229 10.14 -21.87 9.92
N GLY A 230 9.03 -21.78 10.65
CA GLY A 230 8.42 -22.89 11.37
C GLY A 230 7.58 -23.79 10.47
N SER A 231 7.17 -24.93 11.02
CA SER A 231 6.15 -25.76 10.37
C SER A 231 4.75 -25.21 10.62
N GLN A 232 3.83 -25.51 9.70
CA GLN A 232 2.42 -25.14 9.87
C GLN A 232 1.83 -25.71 11.17
N ASP A 233 2.14 -26.98 11.49
CA ASP A 233 1.62 -27.65 12.69
C ASP A 233 2.16 -27.01 13.98
N ASP A 234 3.43 -26.60 13.99
CA ASP A 234 4.04 -25.91 15.13
C ASP A 234 3.40 -24.53 15.35
N PHE A 235 3.16 -23.79 14.25
CA PHE A 235 2.46 -22.51 14.30
C PHE A 235 1.06 -22.66 14.89
N MET A 236 0.28 -23.63 14.41
CA MET A 236 -1.07 -23.92 14.91
C MET A 236 -1.05 -24.29 16.40
N LYS A 237 -0.09 -25.11 16.81
CA LYS A 237 0.07 -25.55 18.20
C LYS A 237 0.39 -24.35 19.11
N LYS A 238 1.35 -23.52 18.73
CA LYS A 238 1.77 -22.35 19.53
C LYS A 238 0.69 -21.27 19.57
N MET A 239 -0.08 -21.07 18.48
CA MET A 239 -1.24 -20.18 18.47
C MET A 239 -2.33 -20.53 19.50
N ARG A 240 -2.38 -21.79 19.95
CA ARG A 240 -3.31 -22.28 20.99
C ARG A 240 -2.69 -22.29 22.39
N SER A 241 -1.47 -21.79 22.55
CA SER A 241 -0.79 -21.71 23.84
C SER A 241 -1.65 -20.90 24.84
N PRO A 242 -1.81 -21.38 26.09
CA PRO A 242 -2.61 -20.67 27.08
C PRO A 242 -1.97 -19.36 27.55
N GLN A 243 -0.66 -19.18 27.38
CA GLN A 243 0.09 -17.98 27.78
C GLN A 243 0.40 -17.06 26.60
N LEU A 244 0.81 -17.62 25.47
CA LEU A 244 1.30 -16.87 24.31
C LEU A 244 0.39 -16.96 23.08
N GLY A 245 -0.68 -17.75 23.15
CA GLY A 245 -1.58 -17.98 22.03
C GLY A 245 -2.41 -16.75 21.69
N ALA A 246 -2.89 -16.70 20.45
CA ALA A 246 -3.69 -15.61 19.92
C ALA A 246 -4.93 -15.29 20.77
N LEU A 247 -5.62 -16.31 21.30
CA LEU A 247 -6.79 -16.09 22.17
C LEU A 247 -6.40 -15.47 23.51
N LYS A 248 -5.25 -15.84 24.08
CA LYS A 248 -4.77 -15.23 25.33
C LYS A 248 -4.39 -13.76 25.13
N GLN A 249 -3.70 -13.46 24.02
CA GLN A 249 -3.39 -12.08 23.65
C GLN A 249 -4.68 -11.27 23.43
N PHE A 250 -5.65 -11.88 22.75
CA PHE A 250 -6.97 -11.31 22.55
C PHE A 250 -7.70 -11.03 23.85
N ASP A 251 -7.62 -11.94 24.83
CA ASP A 251 -8.21 -11.78 26.16
C ASP A 251 -7.71 -10.53 26.88
N GLU A 252 -6.45 -10.16 26.65
CA GLU A 252 -5.81 -8.96 27.19
C GLU A 252 -6.03 -7.68 26.35
N GLY A 253 -6.95 -7.73 25.39
CA GLY A 253 -7.31 -6.60 24.53
C GLY A 253 -6.47 -6.47 23.26
N ARG A 254 -5.50 -7.37 23.03
CA ARG A 254 -4.59 -7.31 21.88
C ARG A 254 -5.15 -8.10 20.69
N LYS A 255 -5.70 -7.38 19.71
CA LYS A 255 -6.45 -7.97 18.59
C LYS A 255 -5.60 -8.41 17.39
N HIS A 256 -4.39 -7.88 17.23
CA HIS A 256 -3.62 -8.06 15.99
C HIS A 256 -3.27 -9.53 15.71
N LEU A 257 -2.69 -10.23 16.69
CA LEU A 257 -2.34 -11.66 16.54
C LEU A 257 -3.56 -12.55 16.25
N PHE A 258 -4.72 -12.20 16.80
CA PHE A 258 -5.98 -12.90 16.51
C PHE A 258 -6.34 -12.78 15.02
N LEU A 259 -6.19 -11.59 14.43
CA LEU A 259 -6.44 -11.38 13.00
C LEU A 259 -5.39 -12.08 12.12
N GLU A 260 -4.12 -12.04 12.49
CA GLU A 260 -3.05 -12.76 11.78
C GLU A 260 -3.27 -14.28 11.81
N ALA A 261 -3.73 -14.82 12.94
CA ALA A 261 -4.07 -16.24 13.05
C ALA A 261 -5.21 -16.60 12.07
N LEU A 262 -6.25 -15.76 11.99
CA LEU A 262 -7.34 -15.95 11.04
C LEU A 262 -6.86 -15.86 9.58
N ASP A 263 -5.95 -14.93 9.27
CA ASP A 263 -5.34 -14.81 7.93
C ASP A 263 -4.57 -16.09 7.55
N ALA A 264 -3.78 -16.64 8.49
CA ALA A 264 -3.03 -17.87 8.29
C ALA A 264 -3.94 -19.11 8.14
N PHE A 265 -4.97 -19.24 8.99
CA PHE A 265 -5.89 -20.37 8.95
C PHE A 265 -6.69 -20.40 7.64
N GLU A 266 -7.07 -19.23 7.13
CA GLU A 266 -7.77 -19.09 5.85
C GLU A 266 -6.87 -19.53 4.69
N ALA A 267 -5.62 -19.05 4.65
CA ALA A 267 -4.63 -19.44 3.64
C ALA A 267 -4.38 -20.96 3.62
N TRP A 268 -4.56 -21.63 4.76
CA TRP A 268 -4.39 -23.07 4.92
C TRP A 268 -5.68 -23.89 4.81
N GLY A 269 -6.83 -23.24 4.58
CA GLY A 269 -8.13 -23.91 4.50
C GLY A 269 -8.59 -24.57 5.81
N LYS A 270 -8.12 -24.09 6.97
CA LYS A 270 -8.46 -24.62 8.30
C LYS A 270 -9.76 -24.00 8.83
N TRP A 271 -10.88 -24.29 8.16
CA TRP A 271 -12.18 -23.68 8.43
C TRP A 271 -12.74 -23.98 9.83
N ASP A 272 -12.55 -25.20 10.35
CA ASP A 272 -13.00 -25.53 11.71
C ASP A 272 -12.25 -24.70 12.78
N ASP A 273 -10.98 -24.42 12.54
CA ASP A 273 -10.17 -23.60 13.45
C ASP A 273 -10.61 -22.13 13.42
N ILE A 274 -10.90 -21.60 12.23
CA ILE A 274 -11.50 -20.27 12.05
C ILE A 274 -12.82 -20.18 12.80
N TYR A 275 -13.70 -21.18 12.60
CA TYR A 275 -15.02 -21.22 13.23
C TYR A 275 -14.90 -21.16 14.76
N ASN A 276 -14.06 -22.03 15.33
CA ASN A 276 -13.87 -22.09 16.79
C ASN A 276 -13.21 -20.83 17.35
N PHE A 277 -12.23 -20.25 16.65
CA PHE A 277 -11.59 -19.00 17.06
C PHE A 277 -12.56 -17.83 17.08
N CYS A 278 -13.33 -17.65 16.00
CA CYS A 278 -14.33 -16.59 15.92
C CYS A 278 -15.44 -16.79 16.95
N LEU A 279 -15.93 -18.02 17.13
CA LEU A 279 -16.92 -18.36 18.15
C LEU A 279 -16.43 -17.97 19.55
N ARG A 280 -15.19 -18.32 19.92
CA ARG A 280 -14.62 -17.95 21.22
C ARG A 280 -14.47 -16.43 21.38
N GLY A 281 -13.97 -15.74 20.36
CA GLY A 281 -13.81 -14.29 20.38
C GLY A 281 -15.14 -13.54 20.51
N LEU A 282 -16.14 -13.93 19.72
CA LEU A 282 -17.47 -13.30 19.67
C LEU A 282 -18.38 -13.66 20.85
N SER A 283 -18.13 -14.79 21.53
CA SER A 283 -18.89 -15.19 22.72
C SER A 283 -18.43 -14.49 24.00
N ARG A 284 -17.41 -13.62 23.94
CA ARG A 284 -16.92 -12.89 25.10
C ARG A 284 -17.95 -11.89 25.59
N THR A 285 -17.97 -11.72 26.90
CA THR A 285 -18.75 -10.68 27.58
C THR A 285 -17.82 -9.74 28.32
N ASP A 286 -18.20 -8.47 28.40
CA ASP A 286 -17.56 -7.48 29.26
C ASP A 286 -18.02 -7.68 30.72
N ASP A 287 -17.47 -6.90 31.65
CA ASP A 287 -17.70 -7.06 33.11
C ASP A 287 -19.18 -6.97 33.51
N ASP A 288 -19.97 -6.21 32.76
CA ASP A 288 -21.42 -6.03 32.97
C ASP A 288 -22.27 -7.19 32.40
N GLY A 289 -21.64 -8.24 31.86
CA GLY A 289 -22.31 -9.37 31.20
C GLY A 289 -22.86 -9.06 29.80
N ALA A 290 -22.62 -7.84 29.29
CA ALA A 290 -22.92 -7.45 27.92
C ALA A 290 -21.92 -8.10 26.93
N PRO A 291 -22.30 -8.35 25.66
CA PRO A 291 -21.38 -8.91 24.69
C PRO A 291 -20.25 -7.94 24.36
N SER A 292 -19.02 -8.46 24.31
CA SER A 292 -17.83 -7.67 24.04
C SER A 292 -17.73 -7.31 22.55
N PHE A 293 -17.50 -6.03 22.26
CA PHE A 293 -17.36 -5.55 20.88
C PHE A 293 -15.94 -5.69 20.31
N LEU A 294 -14.97 -6.16 21.12
CA LEU A 294 -13.57 -6.33 20.69
C LEU A 294 -13.45 -7.25 19.46
N ALA A 295 -14.21 -8.34 19.43
CA ALA A 295 -14.28 -9.29 18.31
C ALA A 295 -15.26 -8.87 17.21
N SER A 296 -16.11 -7.88 17.45
CA SER A 296 -17.21 -7.48 16.55
C SER A 296 -16.70 -6.63 15.39
N ASP A 297 -15.83 -7.23 14.60
CA ASP A 297 -15.20 -6.70 13.40
C ASP A 297 -15.78 -7.34 12.16
N TRP A 298 -15.85 -6.61 11.05
CA TRP A 298 -16.32 -7.16 9.79
C TRP A 298 -15.48 -8.36 9.34
N ARG A 299 -14.14 -8.31 9.45
CA ARG A 299 -13.25 -9.42 9.07
C ARG A 299 -13.54 -10.69 9.87
N VAL A 300 -13.87 -10.55 11.16
CA VAL A 300 -14.17 -11.67 12.05
C VAL A 300 -15.54 -12.26 11.72
N TRP A 301 -16.56 -11.43 11.54
CA TRP A 301 -17.91 -11.88 11.17
C TRP A 301 -17.93 -12.57 9.81
N THR A 302 -17.32 -11.99 8.78
CA THR A 302 -17.28 -12.61 7.44
C THR A 302 -16.63 -13.98 7.49
N ARG A 303 -15.46 -14.11 8.14
CA ARG A 303 -14.78 -15.40 8.30
C ARG A 303 -15.56 -16.41 9.14
N PHE A 304 -16.24 -15.95 10.20
CA PHE A 304 -17.05 -16.82 11.03
C PHE A 304 -18.22 -17.43 10.24
N ILE A 305 -18.91 -16.59 9.48
CA ILE A 305 -20.06 -16.99 8.65
C ILE A 305 -19.60 -17.88 7.48
N GLU A 306 -18.47 -17.54 6.86
CA GLU A 306 -17.88 -18.36 5.80
C GLU A 306 -17.45 -19.72 6.34
N ALA A 307 -16.76 -19.78 7.48
CA ALA A 307 -16.39 -21.04 8.12
C ALA A 307 -17.61 -21.88 8.52
N ALA A 308 -18.70 -21.25 8.99
CA ALA A 308 -19.96 -21.94 9.27
C ALA A 308 -20.53 -22.61 8.00
N SER A 309 -20.45 -21.93 6.84
CA SER A 309 -20.88 -22.47 5.54
C SER A 309 -20.03 -23.63 5.03
N LYS A 310 -18.84 -23.84 5.61
CA LYS A 310 -17.90 -24.91 5.27
C LYS A 310 -17.86 -26.03 6.30
N SER A 311 -18.62 -25.92 7.39
CA SER A 311 -18.67 -26.91 8.45
C SER A 311 -19.35 -28.20 7.97
N SER A 312 -19.00 -29.33 8.57
CA SER A 312 -19.67 -30.61 8.33
C SER A 312 -21.12 -30.65 8.83
N ASP A 313 -21.45 -29.83 9.84
CA ASP A 313 -22.79 -29.65 10.40
C ASP A 313 -23.17 -28.17 10.27
N ASP A 314 -23.47 -27.76 9.03
CA ASP A 314 -23.78 -26.38 8.67
C ASP A 314 -25.00 -25.84 9.43
N GLN A 315 -26.03 -26.66 9.63
CA GLN A 315 -27.23 -26.27 10.38
C GLN A 315 -26.89 -25.85 11.81
N ARG A 316 -26.19 -26.69 12.57
CA ARG A 316 -25.82 -26.36 13.94
C ARG A 316 -24.87 -25.15 14.00
N ALA A 317 -23.98 -25.04 13.02
CA ALA A 317 -23.06 -23.91 12.93
C ALA A 317 -23.84 -22.59 12.74
N PHE A 318 -24.77 -22.54 11.78
CA PHE A 318 -25.59 -21.35 11.55
C PHE A 318 -26.54 -21.02 12.71
N GLU A 319 -27.10 -22.01 13.40
CA GLU A 319 -27.89 -21.79 14.62
C GLU A 319 -27.05 -21.12 15.73
N GLN A 320 -25.75 -21.41 15.81
CA GLN A 320 -24.84 -20.71 16.73
C GLN A 320 -24.54 -19.28 16.27
N VAL A 321 -24.29 -19.07 14.97
CA VAL A 321 -24.08 -17.73 14.40
C VAL A 321 -25.29 -16.83 14.69
N GLN A 322 -26.51 -17.32 14.42
CA GLN A 322 -27.75 -16.57 14.65
C GLN A 322 -27.94 -16.22 16.12
N ARG A 323 -27.72 -17.16 17.05
CA ARG A 323 -27.81 -16.89 18.49
C ARG A 323 -26.83 -15.82 18.96
N LEU A 324 -25.59 -15.83 18.44
CA LEU A 324 -24.63 -14.78 18.75
C LEU A 324 -25.09 -13.43 18.20
N LEU A 325 -25.53 -13.35 16.94
CA LEU A 325 -26.05 -12.12 16.36
C LEU A 325 -27.24 -11.57 17.15
N GLU A 326 -28.18 -12.42 17.57
CA GLU A 326 -29.31 -12.03 18.42
C GLU A 326 -28.86 -11.44 19.75
N THR A 327 -27.78 -11.95 20.34
CA THR A 327 -27.19 -11.42 21.58
C THR A 327 -26.69 -9.98 21.36
N PHE A 328 -25.98 -9.73 20.27
CA PHE A 328 -25.51 -8.39 19.91
C PHE A 328 -26.66 -7.44 19.54
N ILE A 329 -27.69 -7.92 18.83
CA ILE A 329 -28.86 -7.11 18.43
C ILE A 329 -29.72 -6.73 19.65
N SER A 330 -29.87 -7.65 20.61
CA SER A 330 -30.69 -7.45 21.81
C SER A 330 -30.02 -6.58 22.88
N THR A 331 -28.78 -6.15 22.63
CA THR A 331 -28.02 -5.31 23.56
C THR A 331 -28.68 -3.94 23.71
N LYS A 332 -29.02 -3.57 24.94
CA LYS A 332 -29.68 -2.30 25.28
C LYS A 332 -28.72 -1.13 25.46
N ALA A 333 -27.41 -1.41 25.53
CA ALA A 333 -26.39 -0.39 25.69
C ALA A 333 -26.34 0.55 24.48
N GLU A 334 -25.87 1.78 24.69
CA GLU A 334 -25.65 2.73 23.61
C GLU A 334 -24.42 2.32 22.79
N VAL A 335 -24.66 1.55 21.73
CA VAL A 335 -23.60 1.03 20.86
C VAL A 335 -23.26 2.04 19.76
N ALA A 336 -21.96 2.25 19.51
CA ALA A 336 -21.47 3.09 18.43
C ALA A 336 -22.03 2.65 17.07
N GLN A 337 -22.32 3.62 16.19
CA GLN A 337 -22.96 3.36 14.89
C GLN A 337 -22.16 2.38 14.01
N MET A 338 -20.83 2.39 14.12
CA MET A 338 -19.95 1.46 13.39
C MET A 338 -20.29 0.00 13.69
N TYR A 339 -20.44 -0.38 14.97
CA TYR A 339 -20.77 -1.75 15.34
C TYR A 339 -22.20 -2.13 14.94
N LYS A 340 -23.15 -1.20 15.04
CA LYS A 340 -24.53 -1.42 14.56
C LYS A 340 -24.54 -1.75 13.06
N LYS A 341 -23.75 -1.03 12.25
CA LYS A 341 -23.55 -1.32 10.83
C LYS A 341 -22.90 -2.69 10.62
N THR A 342 -21.82 -3.00 11.34
CA THR A 342 -21.14 -4.30 11.24
C THR A 342 -22.08 -5.47 11.54
N ILE A 343 -22.88 -5.38 12.60
CA ILE A 343 -23.86 -6.41 12.95
C ILE A 343 -24.93 -6.52 11.85
N ALA A 344 -25.44 -5.39 11.33
CA ALA A 344 -26.42 -5.41 10.25
C ALA A 344 -25.88 -6.07 8.98
N LEU A 345 -24.59 -5.86 8.65
CA LEU A 345 -23.91 -6.56 7.57
C LEU A 345 -23.71 -8.04 7.86
N ALA A 346 -23.38 -8.42 9.10
CA ALA A 346 -23.23 -9.82 9.49
C ALA A 346 -24.57 -10.59 9.39
N VAL A 347 -25.69 -9.96 9.74
CA VAL A 347 -27.04 -10.53 9.51
C VAL A 347 -27.32 -10.69 8.02
N LEU A 348 -26.96 -9.70 7.21
CA LEU A 348 -27.11 -9.76 5.75
C LEU A 348 -26.28 -10.89 5.14
N GLU A 349 -25.00 -11.00 5.48
CA GLU A 349 -24.10 -12.08 5.05
C GLU A 349 -24.64 -13.45 5.47
N THR A 350 -25.07 -13.58 6.73
CA THR A 350 -25.67 -14.82 7.25
C THR A 350 -26.89 -15.21 6.42
N THR A 351 -27.75 -14.26 6.06
CA THR A 351 -28.96 -14.53 5.25
C THR A 351 -28.62 -15.02 3.83
N PHE A 352 -27.51 -14.53 3.26
CA PHE A 352 -27.06 -14.95 1.92
C PHE A 352 -26.30 -16.27 1.91
N ARG A 353 -25.68 -16.64 3.03
CA ARG A 353 -24.92 -17.89 3.19
C ARG A 353 -25.74 -19.03 3.76
N LEU A 354 -26.89 -18.75 4.37
CA LEU A 354 -27.78 -19.76 4.93
C LEU A 354 -28.23 -20.78 3.86
N PRO A 355 -28.19 -22.09 4.14
CA PRO A 355 -28.84 -23.10 3.31
C PRO A 355 -30.33 -22.79 3.10
N GLN A 356 -30.84 -23.02 1.88
CA GLN A 356 -32.25 -22.74 1.55
C GLN A 356 -33.26 -23.48 2.44
N THR A 357 -32.85 -24.62 2.99
CA THR A 357 -33.65 -25.44 3.93
C THR A 357 -33.89 -24.75 5.27
N LEU A 358 -33.00 -23.85 5.68
CA LEU A 358 -33.04 -23.14 6.96
C LEU A 358 -33.59 -21.72 6.86
N LEU A 359 -33.80 -21.22 5.63
CA LEU A 359 -34.49 -19.96 5.44
C LEU A 359 -35.96 -20.09 5.85
N PRO A 360 -36.56 -19.06 6.49
CA PRO A 360 -37.98 -19.07 6.81
C PRO A 360 -38.80 -19.39 5.56
N GLN A 361 -39.46 -20.56 5.52
CA GLN A 361 -40.25 -20.96 4.37
C GLN A 361 -41.47 -20.03 4.24
N SER A 362 -41.69 -19.53 3.02
CA SER A 362 -42.90 -18.79 2.68
C SER A 362 -44.10 -19.71 2.88
N SER A 363 -44.91 -19.45 3.91
CA SER A 363 -46.20 -20.13 4.06
C SER A 363 -47.04 -19.87 2.81
N SER A 364 -47.48 -20.97 2.22
CA SER A 364 -48.32 -21.08 1.03
C SER A 364 -49.29 -19.90 0.78
N GLY A 365 -49.23 -19.29 -0.41
CA GLY A 365 -50.44 -18.79 -1.08
C GLY A 365 -50.66 -17.27 -1.21
N SER A 366 -49.85 -16.39 -0.61
CA SER A 366 -49.99 -14.94 -0.88
C SER A 366 -48.67 -14.18 -0.70
N SER A 367 -48.25 -13.44 -1.74
CA SER A 367 -47.06 -12.58 -1.82
C SER A 367 -45.80 -13.15 -1.16
N GLY A 368 -45.10 -14.04 -1.86
CA GLY A 368 -43.90 -14.72 -1.36
C GLY A 368 -42.83 -13.74 -0.85
N VAL A 369 -42.75 -13.59 0.47
CA VAL A 369 -41.70 -12.82 1.12
C VAL A 369 -40.36 -13.48 0.80
N MET A 370 -39.46 -12.74 0.15
CA MET A 370 -38.12 -13.21 -0.22
C MET A 370 -37.12 -12.74 0.85
N PRO A 371 -36.63 -13.62 1.74
CA PRO A 371 -35.86 -13.21 2.93
C PRO A 371 -34.62 -12.38 2.60
N ARG A 372 -33.91 -12.74 1.53
CA ARG A 372 -32.72 -11.99 1.05
C ARG A 372 -33.05 -10.55 0.67
N VAL A 373 -34.15 -10.34 -0.04
CA VAL A 373 -34.60 -8.99 -0.46
C VAL A 373 -35.05 -8.17 0.75
N VAL A 374 -35.80 -8.79 1.66
CA VAL A 374 -36.24 -8.13 2.90
C VAL A 374 -35.04 -7.67 3.72
N GLN A 375 -34.03 -8.52 3.89
CA GLN A 375 -32.86 -8.19 4.68
C GLN A 375 -32.04 -7.04 4.07
N ILE A 376 -31.91 -6.99 2.73
CA ILE A 376 -31.33 -5.83 2.04
C ILE A 376 -32.12 -4.55 2.36
N CYS A 377 -33.45 -4.61 2.27
CA CYS A 377 -34.30 -3.43 2.52
C CYS A 377 -34.22 -2.97 3.98
N LEU A 378 -34.15 -3.88 4.95
CA LEU A 378 -33.95 -3.55 6.37
C LEU A 378 -32.60 -2.87 6.61
N PHE A 379 -31.54 -3.31 5.92
CA PHE A 379 -30.24 -2.65 5.97
C PHE A 379 -30.32 -1.23 5.39
N LEU A 380 -30.92 -1.09 4.21
CA LEU A 380 -31.07 0.20 3.53
C LEU A 380 -31.94 1.18 4.33
N ASP A 381 -33.04 0.74 4.95
CA ASP A 381 -33.90 1.60 5.76
C ASP A 381 -33.15 2.30 6.90
N LYS A 382 -32.13 1.63 7.46
CA LYS A 382 -31.30 2.15 8.55
C LYS A 382 -30.08 2.94 8.09
N ASN A 383 -29.64 2.79 6.83
CA ASN A 383 -28.36 3.32 6.35
C ASN A 383 -28.46 4.07 5.01
N PHE A 384 -29.66 4.37 4.50
CA PHE A 384 -29.86 4.97 3.17
C PHE A 384 -29.14 6.31 2.96
N ASP A 385 -28.90 7.04 4.05
CA ASP A 385 -28.27 8.35 4.08
C ASP A 385 -26.74 8.28 4.14
N ARG A 386 -26.17 7.08 4.26
CA ARG A 386 -24.72 6.86 4.34
C ARG A 386 -24.08 6.72 2.97
N LEU A 387 -22.91 7.31 2.80
CA LEU A 387 -22.10 7.24 1.58
C LEU A 387 -21.82 5.79 1.13
N ALA A 388 -21.54 4.91 2.09
CA ALA A 388 -21.19 3.51 1.84
C ALA A 388 -22.39 2.60 1.52
N ALA A 389 -23.63 3.06 1.65
CA ALA A 389 -24.82 2.20 1.62
C ALA A 389 -24.95 1.39 0.32
N PHE A 390 -24.56 1.98 -0.82
CA PHE A 390 -24.54 1.28 -2.10
C PHE A 390 -23.46 0.19 -2.12
N ASP A 391 -22.22 0.54 -1.75
CA ASP A 391 -21.08 -0.38 -1.80
C ASP A 391 -21.21 -1.53 -0.80
N ASP A 392 -21.84 -1.27 0.35
CA ASP A 392 -22.15 -2.26 1.37
C ASP A 392 -23.09 -3.37 0.83
N VAL A 393 -24.05 -3.02 -0.06
CA VAL A 393 -25.05 -3.99 -0.54
C VAL A 393 -24.90 -4.43 -1.99
N LYS A 394 -24.07 -3.77 -2.81
CA LYS A 394 -23.96 -4.04 -4.26
C LYS A 394 -23.61 -5.49 -4.59
N GLY A 395 -22.75 -6.13 -3.79
CA GLY A 395 -22.37 -7.53 -3.97
C GLY A 395 -23.56 -8.47 -3.77
N TYR A 396 -24.37 -8.21 -2.74
CA TYR A 396 -25.58 -8.96 -2.44
C TYR A 396 -26.66 -8.79 -3.51
N VAL A 397 -26.88 -7.56 -3.98
CA VAL A 397 -27.82 -7.28 -5.08
C VAL A 397 -27.40 -7.98 -6.37
N SER A 398 -26.10 -8.04 -6.65
CA SER A 398 -25.55 -8.76 -7.81
C SER A 398 -25.75 -10.28 -7.73
N ASN A 399 -25.94 -10.84 -6.52
CA ASN A 399 -26.15 -12.26 -6.27
C ASN A 399 -27.64 -12.66 -6.24
N LEU A 400 -28.58 -11.71 -6.35
CA LEU A 400 -30.02 -12.00 -6.38
C LEU A 400 -30.42 -12.67 -7.71
N LYS A 401 -31.41 -13.57 -7.63
CA LYS A 401 -32.08 -14.13 -8.81
C LYS A 401 -32.93 -13.06 -9.50
N PHE A 402 -33.28 -13.26 -10.77
CA PHE A 402 -34.02 -12.26 -11.52
C PHE A 402 -35.40 -11.95 -10.89
N GLU A 403 -36.08 -12.96 -10.35
CA GLU A 403 -37.38 -12.79 -9.68
C GLU A 403 -37.25 -11.95 -8.39
N GLU A 404 -36.14 -12.12 -7.67
CA GLU A 404 -35.81 -11.32 -6.48
C GLU A 404 -35.43 -9.89 -6.84
N VAL A 405 -34.70 -9.71 -7.94
CA VAL A 405 -34.36 -8.39 -8.49
C VAL A 405 -35.61 -7.63 -8.90
N ASP A 406 -36.53 -8.29 -9.60
CA ASP A 406 -37.79 -7.70 -10.04
C ASP A 406 -38.63 -7.25 -8.82
N TYR A 407 -38.80 -8.15 -7.84
CA TYR A 407 -39.48 -7.81 -6.58
C TYR A 407 -38.78 -6.67 -5.80
N PHE A 408 -37.45 -6.68 -5.75
CA PHE A 408 -36.67 -5.64 -5.09
C PHE A 408 -36.89 -4.25 -5.70
N LEU A 409 -36.81 -4.15 -7.03
CA LEU A 409 -36.92 -2.90 -7.76
C LEU A 409 -38.37 -2.40 -7.92
N ALA A 410 -39.30 -3.30 -8.22
CA ALA A 410 -40.68 -2.94 -8.55
C ALA A 410 -41.55 -2.73 -7.30
N GLU A 411 -41.31 -3.49 -6.24
CA GLU A 411 -42.17 -3.51 -5.05
C GLU A 411 -41.49 -2.89 -3.82
N MET A 412 -40.30 -3.37 -3.44
CA MET A 412 -39.71 -3.06 -2.14
C MET A 412 -39.07 -1.67 -2.05
N LEU A 413 -38.23 -1.28 -3.02
CA LEU A 413 -37.61 0.06 -3.02
C LEU A 413 -38.63 1.20 -3.11
N PRO A 414 -39.69 1.12 -3.93
CA PRO A 414 -40.74 2.15 -3.93
C PRO A 414 -41.47 2.26 -2.59
N LYS A 415 -41.76 1.13 -1.91
CA LYS A 415 -42.35 1.14 -0.56
C LYS A 415 -41.42 1.81 0.45
N LEU A 416 -40.12 1.58 0.34
CA LEU A 416 -39.10 2.16 1.22
C LEU A 416 -38.92 3.68 1.00
N ALA A 417 -39.02 4.14 -0.25
CA ALA A 417 -38.92 5.56 -0.60
C ALA A 417 -40.11 6.40 -0.09
N GLY A 418 -41.28 5.78 0.08
CA GLY A 418 -42.52 6.47 0.44
C GLY A 418 -43.15 7.20 -0.74
N ASP A 419 -43.73 8.37 -0.51
CA ASP A 419 -44.41 9.14 -1.55
C ASP A 419 -43.44 9.62 -2.65
N LYS A 420 -43.72 9.22 -3.89
CA LYS A 420 -42.92 9.52 -5.10
C LYS A 420 -42.87 11.02 -5.43
N ALA A 421 -43.87 11.79 -5.01
CA ALA A 421 -43.94 13.22 -5.27
C ALA A 421 -43.06 14.03 -4.30
N SER A 422 -42.85 13.51 -3.09
CA SER A 422 -42.17 14.22 -2.02
C SER A 422 -40.64 14.25 -2.19
N LEU A 423 -40.02 15.41 -2.00
CA LEU A 423 -38.56 15.61 -2.01
C LEU A 423 -38.00 15.62 -0.59
N THR A 424 -38.21 14.54 0.15
CA THR A 424 -37.52 14.32 1.44
C THR A 424 -36.13 13.74 1.23
N VAL A 425 -35.24 13.89 2.21
CA VAL A 425 -33.91 13.26 2.18
C VAL A 425 -34.02 11.75 1.95
N LYS A 426 -34.92 11.06 2.67
CA LYS A 426 -35.13 9.63 2.53
C LYS A 426 -35.61 9.23 1.13
N SER A 427 -36.64 9.89 0.61
CA SER A 427 -37.18 9.58 -0.71
C SER A 427 -36.16 9.81 -1.82
N VAL A 428 -35.38 10.89 -1.74
CA VAL A 428 -34.30 11.20 -2.70
C VAL A 428 -33.18 10.17 -2.62
N SER A 429 -32.65 9.89 -1.42
CA SER A 429 -31.53 8.94 -1.26
C SER A 429 -31.89 7.53 -1.70
N ILE A 430 -33.09 7.03 -1.34
CA ILE A 430 -33.56 5.73 -1.83
C ILE A 430 -33.72 5.73 -3.36
N LYS A 431 -34.19 6.83 -3.95
CA LYS A 431 -34.32 6.91 -5.41
C LYS A 431 -32.97 6.95 -6.13
N VAL A 432 -31.97 7.62 -5.56
CA VAL A 432 -30.59 7.57 -6.06
C VAL A 432 -30.04 6.15 -5.98
N LEU A 433 -30.23 5.45 -4.85
CA LEU A 433 -29.84 4.06 -4.68
C LEU A 433 -30.55 3.14 -5.69
N GLU A 434 -31.86 3.32 -5.91
CA GLU A 434 -32.61 2.59 -6.95
C GLU A 434 -31.96 2.77 -8.33
N LEU A 435 -31.59 4.00 -8.70
CA LEU A 435 -30.95 4.26 -9.99
C LEU A 435 -29.56 3.63 -10.08
N LYS A 436 -28.77 3.65 -8.99
CA LYS A 436 -27.47 2.93 -8.94
C LYS A 436 -27.67 1.42 -9.08
N PHE A 437 -28.62 0.80 -8.38
CA PHE A 437 -28.90 -0.63 -8.51
C PHE A 437 -29.40 -0.99 -9.90
N ARG A 438 -30.27 -0.17 -10.49
CA ARG A 438 -30.71 -0.37 -11.88
C ARG A 438 -29.54 -0.30 -12.85
N TYR A 439 -28.60 0.62 -12.66
CA TYR A 439 -27.36 0.68 -13.45
C TYR A 439 -26.54 -0.59 -13.26
N LEU A 440 -26.21 -0.94 -12.01
CA LEU A 440 -25.46 -2.15 -11.63
C LEU A 440 -26.02 -3.39 -12.34
N LEU A 441 -27.34 -3.58 -12.27
CA LEU A 441 -28.03 -4.73 -12.85
C LEU A 441 -27.98 -4.79 -14.38
N THR A 442 -27.77 -3.67 -15.08
CA THR A 442 -27.52 -3.69 -16.53
C THR A 442 -26.19 -4.37 -16.89
N THR A 443 -25.28 -4.49 -15.92
CA THR A 443 -23.95 -5.08 -16.07
C THR A 443 -23.89 -6.51 -15.56
N CYS A 444 -24.97 -7.00 -14.94
CA CYS A 444 -25.06 -8.35 -14.39
C CYS A 444 -25.65 -9.35 -15.40
N PRO A 445 -25.15 -10.59 -15.48
CA PRO A 445 -25.61 -11.57 -16.46
C PRO A 445 -27.06 -12.03 -16.22
N GLN A 446 -27.56 -12.03 -14.98
CA GLN A 446 -28.91 -12.48 -14.65
C GLN A 446 -30.04 -11.64 -15.27
N THR A 447 -29.74 -10.43 -15.75
CA THR A 447 -30.73 -9.58 -16.44
C THR A 447 -30.82 -9.87 -17.93
N LEU A 448 -30.08 -10.86 -18.42
CA LEU A 448 -30.01 -11.25 -19.83
C LEU A 448 -30.43 -12.71 -20.03
N SER A 449 -31.14 -12.96 -21.13
CA SER A 449 -31.42 -14.30 -21.64
C SER A 449 -30.72 -14.46 -22.99
N ARG A 450 -29.86 -15.47 -23.13
CA ARG A 450 -29.25 -15.79 -24.43
C ARG A 450 -30.33 -16.32 -25.37
N LEU A 451 -30.41 -15.75 -26.58
CA LEU A 451 -31.23 -16.30 -27.65
C LEU A 451 -30.43 -17.36 -28.43
N PRO A 452 -31.08 -18.34 -29.07
CA PRO A 452 -30.39 -19.32 -29.92
C PRO A 452 -29.55 -18.60 -30.97
N SER A 453 -28.25 -18.95 -31.07
CA SER A 453 -27.32 -18.35 -32.04
C SER A 453 -27.40 -18.98 -33.43
N VAL A 454 -28.22 -20.02 -33.60
CA VAL A 454 -28.48 -20.70 -34.87
C VAL A 454 -29.97 -20.63 -35.14
N VAL A 455 -30.34 -19.94 -36.22
CA VAL A 455 -31.68 -19.96 -36.81
C VAL A 455 -31.47 -20.37 -38.27
N ASP A 456 -32.16 -21.41 -38.72
CA ASP A 456 -32.07 -21.93 -40.10
C ASP A 456 -30.67 -22.34 -40.61
N GLY A 457 -29.78 -22.79 -39.71
CA GLY A 457 -28.46 -23.33 -40.10
C GLY A 457 -27.39 -22.29 -40.38
N GLU A 458 -27.67 -20.99 -40.18
CA GLU A 458 -26.68 -19.92 -40.25
C GLU A 458 -26.28 -19.43 -38.84
N ASP A 459 -24.97 -19.28 -38.61
CA ASP A 459 -24.42 -18.70 -37.37
C ASP A 459 -24.68 -17.19 -37.34
N GLN A 460 -25.54 -16.74 -36.42
CA GLN A 460 -25.76 -15.31 -36.18
C GLN A 460 -24.93 -14.80 -35.00
N THR A 461 -24.58 -13.51 -35.02
CA THR A 461 -23.97 -12.83 -33.86
C THR A 461 -24.86 -13.03 -32.62
N ALA A 462 -24.28 -13.49 -31.51
CA ALA A 462 -25.03 -13.85 -30.30
C ALA A 462 -25.95 -12.70 -29.84
N GLN A 463 -27.26 -12.90 -30.01
CA GLN A 463 -28.29 -11.96 -29.55
C GLN A 463 -28.71 -12.30 -28.12
N TYR A 464 -28.94 -11.28 -27.32
CA TYR A 464 -29.50 -11.43 -25.98
C TYR A 464 -30.87 -10.76 -25.92
N ARG A 465 -31.77 -11.30 -25.10
CA ARG A 465 -33.00 -10.61 -24.71
C ARG A 465 -32.81 -10.03 -23.31
N CYS A 466 -32.99 -8.73 -23.16
CA CYS A 466 -32.99 -8.10 -21.85
C CYS A 466 -34.23 -8.53 -21.07
N ARG A 467 -34.07 -9.13 -19.89
CA ARG A 467 -35.20 -9.57 -19.06
C ARG A 467 -35.96 -8.40 -18.43
N VAL A 468 -35.33 -7.24 -18.29
CA VAL A 468 -35.93 -6.04 -17.67
C VAL A 468 -36.87 -5.29 -18.64
N CYS A 469 -36.46 -5.10 -19.90
CA CYS A 469 -37.27 -4.36 -20.89
C CYS A 469 -37.76 -5.22 -22.06
N SER A 470 -37.46 -6.52 -22.07
CA SER A 470 -37.79 -7.49 -23.11
C SER A 470 -37.21 -7.22 -24.51
N ASN A 471 -36.45 -6.13 -24.71
CA ASN A 471 -35.82 -5.82 -25.98
C ASN A 471 -34.68 -6.79 -26.31
N THR A 472 -34.54 -7.08 -27.61
CA THR A 472 -33.38 -7.77 -28.16
C THR A 472 -32.19 -6.82 -28.23
N ILE A 473 -31.03 -7.28 -27.78
CA ILE A 473 -29.78 -6.51 -27.76
C ILE A 473 -28.67 -7.28 -28.48
N CYS A 474 -27.86 -6.54 -29.23
CA CYS A 474 -26.68 -7.07 -29.93
C CYS A 474 -25.37 -6.71 -29.22
N ARG A 475 -25.41 -5.79 -28.25
CA ARG A 475 -24.28 -5.36 -27.42
C ARG A 475 -24.74 -5.22 -25.97
N GLN A 476 -23.86 -5.59 -25.03
CA GLN A 476 -24.10 -5.43 -23.60
C GLN A 476 -23.35 -4.17 -23.11
N PRO A 477 -23.94 -3.38 -22.18
CA PRO A 477 -25.27 -3.52 -21.57
C PRO A 477 -26.42 -3.01 -22.47
N CYS A 478 -27.67 -3.23 -22.04
CA CYS A 478 -28.87 -2.80 -22.79
C CYS A 478 -28.98 -1.26 -22.90
N SER A 479 -28.89 -0.73 -24.13
CA SER A 479 -28.96 0.71 -24.42
C SER A 479 -30.29 1.35 -24.04
N THR A 480 -31.42 0.65 -24.22
CA THR A 480 -32.75 1.15 -23.82
C THR A 480 -32.84 1.31 -22.31
N CYS A 481 -32.37 0.33 -21.53
CA CYS A 481 -32.34 0.43 -20.08
C CYS A 481 -31.42 1.56 -19.62
N LEU A 482 -30.23 1.70 -20.20
CA LEU A 482 -29.32 2.80 -19.89
C LEU A 482 -29.93 4.18 -20.20
N THR A 483 -30.63 4.31 -21.33
CA THR A 483 -31.31 5.56 -21.71
C THR A 483 -32.41 5.91 -20.71
N ASN A 484 -33.20 4.92 -20.29
CA ASN A 484 -34.24 5.13 -19.28
C ASN A 484 -33.67 5.53 -17.92
N ILE A 485 -32.56 4.89 -17.50
CA ILE A 485 -31.85 5.22 -16.26
C ILE A 485 -31.29 6.64 -16.33
N ALA A 486 -30.60 6.99 -17.42
CA ALA A 486 -30.06 8.33 -17.63
C ALA A 486 -31.18 9.39 -17.63
N THR A 487 -32.28 9.15 -18.32
CA THR A 487 -33.41 10.09 -18.36
C THR A 487 -34.03 10.29 -16.96
N ALA A 488 -34.18 9.21 -16.19
CA ALA A 488 -34.68 9.29 -14.82
C ALA A 488 -33.69 10.03 -13.89
N ALA A 489 -32.39 9.79 -14.04
CA ALA A 489 -31.35 10.48 -13.28
C ALA A 489 -31.32 11.98 -13.58
N ALA A 490 -31.38 12.37 -14.86
CA ALA A 490 -31.46 13.78 -15.28
C ALA A 490 -32.72 14.47 -14.76
N SER A 491 -33.88 13.79 -14.83
CA SER A 491 -35.15 14.32 -14.30
C SER A 491 -35.09 14.57 -12.80
N LEU A 492 -34.54 13.61 -12.03
CA LEU A 492 -34.37 13.76 -10.59
C LEU A 492 -33.35 14.86 -10.25
N HIS A 493 -32.23 14.92 -10.95
CA HIS A 493 -31.22 15.96 -10.78
C HIS A 493 -31.83 17.36 -10.99
N LYS A 494 -32.60 17.54 -12.07
CA LYS A 494 -33.31 18.79 -12.37
C LYS A 494 -34.33 19.15 -11.29
N ARG A 495 -35.10 18.17 -10.79
CA ARG A 495 -36.07 18.39 -9.69
C ARG A 495 -35.37 18.86 -8.42
N ILE A 496 -34.27 18.20 -8.03
CA ILE A 496 -33.47 18.57 -6.86
C ILE A 496 -32.93 19.99 -7.03
N CYS A 497 -32.35 20.32 -8.19
CA CYS A 497 -31.80 21.66 -8.43
C CYS A 497 -32.86 22.77 -8.44
N ALA A 498 -34.11 22.44 -8.76
CA ALA A 498 -35.23 23.39 -8.75
C ALA A 498 -35.82 23.60 -7.33
N ASP A 499 -35.54 22.71 -6.38
CA ASP A 499 -36.02 22.80 -5.01
C ASP A 499 -35.00 23.51 -4.11
N ALA A 500 -35.26 24.79 -3.83
CA ALA A 500 -34.35 25.62 -3.04
C ALA A 500 -34.17 25.13 -1.60
N GLU A 501 -35.19 24.50 -1.00
CA GLU A 501 -35.11 24.01 0.38
C GLU A 501 -34.26 22.74 0.46
N PHE A 502 -34.43 21.83 -0.50
CA PHE A 502 -33.57 20.65 -0.60
C PHE A 502 -32.12 21.02 -0.88
N VAL A 503 -31.88 21.95 -1.82
CA VAL A 503 -30.51 22.42 -2.13
C VAL A 503 -29.82 23.02 -0.90
N LYS A 504 -30.55 23.76 -0.05
CA LYS A 504 -30.03 24.25 1.23
C LYS A 504 -29.71 23.12 2.22
N ALA A 505 -30.42 21.99 2.15
CA ALA A 505 -30.18 20.84 3.01
C ALA A 505 -28.98 19.98 2.54
N VAL A 506 -28.60 20.03 1.26
CA VAL A 506 -27.50 19.21 0.68
C VAL A 506 -26.20 19.24 1.49
N PRO A 507 -25.68 20.38 1.97
CA PRO A 507 -24.45 20.41 2.76
C PRO A 507 -24.50 19.64 4.08
N SER A 508 -25.69 19.33 4.59
CA SER A 508 -25.87 18.52 5.81
C SER A 508 -25.90 17.01 5.54
N LEU A 509 -25.94 16.60 4.27
CA LEU A 509 -25.97 15.20 3.87
C LEU A 509 -24.55 14.64 3.79
N ASP A 510 -24.43 13.33 4.01
CA ASP A 510 -23.16 12.60 3.90
C ASP A 510 -22.61 12.62 2.46
N LYS A 511 -23.50 12.71 1.46
CA LYS A 511 -23.13 12.90 0.06
C LYS A 511 -24.14 13.76 -0.68
N ASP A 512 -23.66 14.58 -1.60
CA ASP A 512 -24.52 15.30 -2.54
C ASP A 512 -25.18 14.31 -3.53
N PRO A 513 -26.52 14.13 -3.50
CA PRO A 513 -27.21 13.23 -4.42
C PRO A 513 -27.05 13.66 -5.88
N ARG A 514 -26.80 14.94 -6.16
CA ARG A 514 -26.56 15.45 -7.52
C ARG A 514 -25.26 14.91 -8.11
N SER A 515 -24.24 14.69 -7.28
CA SER A 515 -22.98 14.05 -7.69
C SER A 515 -23.22 12.63 -8.17
N ASP A 516 -23.96 11.82 -7.40
CA ASP A 516 -24.27 10.44 -7.77
C ASP A 516 -25.12 10.36 -9.03
N LEU A 517 -26.11 11.25 -9.18
CA LEU A 517 -26.94 11.30 -10.39
C LEU A 517 -26.10 11.67 -11.62
N SER A 518 -25.17 12.60 -11.47
CA SER A 518 -24.24 13.00 -12.54
C SER A 518 -23.28 11.86 -12.90
N LEU A 519 -22.82 11.08 -11.91
CA LEU A 519 -22.03 9.88 -12.17
C LEU A 519 -22.82 8.85 -12.97
N ILE A 520 -24.06 8.55 -12.56
CA ILE A 520 -24.94 7.58 -13.26
C ILE A 520 -25.16 8.04 -14.70
N LEU A 521 -25.44 9.34 -14.91
CA LEU A 521 -25.59 9.93 -16.23
C LEU A 521 -24.34 9.75 -17.10
N ALA A 522 -23.17 10.09 -16.56
CA ALA A 522 -21.90 10.00 -17.26
C ALA A 522 -21.56 8.54 -17.59
N MET A 523 -21.66 7.64 -16.62
CA MET A 523 -21.37 6.21 -16.79
C MET A 523 -22.35 5.54 -17.78
N ALA A 524 -23.61 5.95 -17.80
CA ALA A 524 -24.57 5.49 -18.81
C ALA A 524 -24.21 6.02 -20.21
N ALA A 525 -23.85 7.30 -20.32
CA ALA A 525 -23.44 7.91 -21.57
C ALA A 525 -22.15 7.27 -22.14
N LEU A 526 -21.14 7.00 -21.30
CA LEU A 526 -19.90 6.32 -21.71
C LEU A 526 -20.17 4.93 -22.26
N LYS A 527 -21.00 4.12 -21.59
CA LYS A 527 -21.35 2.78 -22.09
C LYS A 527 -22.17 2.84 -23.38
N MET A 528 -23.12 3.77 -23.47
CA MET A 528 -23.87 3.98 -24.71
C MET A 528 -23.00 4.52 -25.85
N ALA A 529 -21.90 5.21 -25.53
CA ALA A 529 -20.92 5.65 -26.51
C ALA A 529 -20.12 4.48 -27.10
N GLY A 530 -20.19 3.28 -26.52
CA GLY A 530 -19.45 2.11 -26.97
C GLY A 530 -18.09 1.96 -26.29
N LEU A 531 -17.86 2.63 -25.16
CA LEU A 531 -16.70 2.36 -24.32
C LEU A 531 -16.93 1.03 -23.59
N ASP A 532 -16.50 -0.08 -24.21
CA ASP A 532 -16.64 -1.43 -23.66
C ASP A 532 -15.29 -2.02 -23.21
N GLY A 533 -15.31 -2.75 -22.10
CA GLY A 533 -14.11 -3.42 -21.56
C GLY A 533 -13.68 -4.67 -22.37
N SER A 534 -14.29 -4.93 -23.52
CA SER A 534 -14.03 -6.12 -24.35
C SER A 534 -12.73 -5.94 -25.14
N ARG A 535 -11.61 -6.29 -24.50
CA ARG A 535 -10.23 -6.15 -25.01
C ARG A 535 -9.86 -7.12 -26.14
N SER A 536 -10.74 -7.33 -27.11
CA SER A 536 -10.41 -8.17 -28.27
C SER A 536 -9.48 -7.49 -29.29
N SER A 537 -9.17 -6.19 -29.15
CA SER A 537 -8.21 -5.50 -30.03
C SER A 537 -7.13 -4.77 -29.23
N ARG A 538 -5.95 -5.39 -29.13
CA ARG A 538 -4.76 -4.84 -28.45
C ARG A 538 -4.01 -3.77 -29.28
N SER A 539 -4.64 -3.15 -30.27
CA SER A 539 -3.93 -2.28 -31.25
C SER A 539 -4.59 -0.92 -31.53
N GLY A 540 -5.79 -0.65 -31.02
CA GLY A 540 -6.53 0.60 -31.30
C GLY A 540 -6.55 1.58 -30.13
N SER A 541 -6.66 2.88 -30.42
CA SER A 541 -7.01 3.90 -29.42
C SER A 541 -8.34 3.52 -28.74
N PRO A 542 -8.49 3.71 -27.40
CA PRO A 542 -9.75 3.48 -26.69
C PRO A 542 -10.95 4.21 -27.30
N LEU A 543 -10.70 5.32 -28.00
CA LEU A 543 -11.75 6.16 -28.60
C LEU A 543 -12.06 5.83 -30.07
N HIS A 544 -11.38 4.86 -30.70
CA HIS A 544 -11.52 4.61 -32.14
C HIS A 544 -12.95 4.26 -32.58
N ASN A 545 -13.70 3.52 -31.74
CA ASN A 545 -15.06 3.07 -32.05
C ASN A 545 -16.13 3.73 -31.17
N VAL A 546 -15.80 4.86 -30.54
CA VAL A 546 -16.67 5.53 -29.56
C VAL A 546 -17.49 6.62 -30.24
N ASP A 547 -18.78 6.71 -29.93
CA ASP A 547 -19.64 7.84 -30.32
C ASP A 547 -19.19 9.12 -29.60
N PRO A 548 -18.58 10.08 -30.31
CA PRO A 548 -17.99 11.26 -29.70
C PRO A 548 -19.04 12.16 -29.04
N ALA A 549 -20.28 12.19 -29.53
CA ALA A 549 -21.32 13.05 -28.98
C ALA A 549 -21.70 12.60 -27.55
N ARG A 550 -21.90 11.29 -27.36
CA ARG A 550 -22.21 10.71 -26.04
C ARG A 550 -21.02 10.76 -25.09
N PHE A 551 -19.82 10.55 -25.61
CA PHE A 551 -18.60 10.67 -24.81
C PHE A 551 -18.43 12.10 -24.26
N LEU A 552 -18.53 13.11 -25.14
CA LEU A 552 -18.45 14.52 -24.73
C LEU A 552 -19.61 14.91 -23.80
N GLN A 553 -20.81 14.37 -23.99
CA GLN A 553 -21.92 14.56 -23.06
C GLN A 553 -21.56 14.08 -21.65
N ALA A 554 -20.93 12.90 -21.51
CA ALA A 554 -20.49 12.39 -20.21
C ALA A 554 -19.48 13.34 -19.55
N VAL A 555 -18.48 13.81 -20.29
CA VAL A 555 -17.46 14.74 -19.81
C VAL A 555 -18.09 16.07 -19.35
N LEU A 556 -19.00 16.64 -20.14
CA LEU A 556 -19.67 17.90 -19.80
C LEU A 556 -20.53 17.80 -18.55
N VAL A 557 -21.23 16.67 -18.36
CA VAL A 557 -22.04 16.44 -17.15
C VAL A 557 -21.15 16.39 -15.91
N LEU A 558 -20.03 15.68 -15.97
CA LEU A 558 -19.08 15.58 -14.86
C LEU A 558 -18.41 16.92 -14.55
N ASP A 559 -17.95 17.65 -15.57
CA ASP A 559 -17.32 18.97 -15.41
C ASP A 559 -18.29 19.99 -14.81
N ALA A 560 -19.54 20.04 -15.29
CA ALA A 560 -20.57 20.93 -14.76
C ALA A 560 -20.93 20.62 -13.30
N GLN A 561 -20.96 19.34 -12.93
CA GLN A 561 -21.23 18.93 -11.55
C GLN A 561 -20.04 19.22 -10.64
N LEU A 562 -18.80 18.92 -11.06
CA LEU A 562 -17.60 19.13 -10.26
C LEU A 562 -17.38 20.61 -9.93
N LYS A 563 -17.80 21.54 -10.79
CA LYS A 563 -17.81 22.98 -10.49
C LYS A 563 -18.71 23.34 -9.30
N GLN A 564 -19.77 22.58 -9.05
CA GLN A 564 -20.67 22.75 -7.91
C GLN A 564 -20.19 21.99 -6.68
N THR A 565 -19.53 20.84 -6.88
CA THR A 565 -19.02 19.96 -5.82
C THR A 565 -17.51 19.77 -5.96
N PRO A 566 -16.69 20.83 -5.77
CA PRO A 566 -15.26 20.77 -6.06
C PRO A 566 -14.52 19.71 -5.25
N ASN A 567 -14.99 19.39 -4.04
CA ASN A 567 -14.35 18.41 -3.14
C ASN A 567 -14.71 16.95 -3.45
N ASP A 568 -15.44 16.66 -4.52
CA ASP A 568 -15.81 15.30 -4.92
C ASP A 568 -14.64 14.59 -5.62
N THR A 569 -13.78 13.94 -4.83
CA THR A 569 -12.58 13.25 -5.31
C THR A 569 -12.86 12.15 -6.33
N PRO A 570 -13.84 11.23 -6.14
CA PRO A 570 -14.14 10.21 -7.14
C PRO A 570 -14.57 10.77 -8.50
N LEU A 571 -15.44 11.81 -8.52
CA LEU A 571 -15.82 12.45 -9.77
C LEU A 571 -14.63 13.14 -10.45
N ARG A 572 -13.80 13.80 -9.65
CA ARG A 572 -12.59 14.47 -10.12
C ARG A 572 -11.62 13.49 -10.76
N LEU A 573 -11.34 12.35 -10.14
CA LEU A 573 -10.45 11.32 -10.69
C LEU A 573 -10.98 10.73 -12.00
N LEU A 574 -12.28 10.45 -12.09
CA LEU A 574 -12.89 9.99 -13.33
C LEU A 574 -12.77 11.04 -14.44
N LEU A 575 -13.03 12.32 -14.13
CA LEU A 575 -12.92 13.41 -15.09
C LEU A 575 -11.48 13.66 -15.56
N ILE A 576 -10.49 13.52 -14.66
CA ILE A 576 -9.06 13.57 -15.02
C ILE A 576 -8.74 12.52 -16.09
N GLN A 577 -9.13 11.26 -15.86
CA GLN A 577 -8.90 10.17 -16.82
C GLN A 577 -9.59 10.42 -18.17
N LEU A 578 -10.83 10.91 -18.15
CA LEU A 578 -11.55 11.25 -19.38
C LEU A 578 -10.91 12.41 -20.14
N TYR A 579 -10.38 13.43 -19.46
CA TYR A 579 -9.63 14.50 -20.10
C TYR A 579 -8.31 14.02 -20.70
N LEU A 580 -7.63 13.08 -20.03
CA LEU A 580 -6.43 12.47 -20.60
C LEU A 580 -6.74 11.65 -21.86
N LEU A 581 -7.86 10.91 -21.88
CA LEU A 581 -8.33 10.22 -23.09
C LEU A 581 -8.63 11.17 -24.25
N LEU A 582 -9.14 12.37 -23.97
CA LEU A 582 -9.35 13.43 -24.97
C LEU A 582 -8.05 14.11 -25.43
N GLY A 583 -6.92 13.83 -24.80
CA GLY A 583 -5.67 14.57 -25.01
C GLY A 583 -5.66 15.96 -24.37
N CYS A 584 -6.63 16.28 -23.52
CA CYS A 584 -6.75 17.56 -22.81
C CYS A 584 -5.97 17.57 -21.48
N ALA A 585 -4.69 17.24 -21.55
CA ALA A 585 -3.85 17.04 -20.36
C ALA A 585 -3.72 18.31 -19.47
N SER A 586 -3.80 19.51 -20.04
CA SER A 586 -3.80 20.77 -19.28
C SER A 586 -5.04 20.92 -18.39
N CYS A 587 -6.22 20.53 -18.88
CA CYS A 587 -7.45 20.49 -18.09
C CYS A 587 -7.35 19.43 -17.00
N ALA A 588 -6.83 18.24 -17.33
CA ALA A 588 -6.58 17.18 -16.35
C ALA A 588 -5.64 17.66 -15.24
N TYR A 589 -4.57 18.39 -15.58
CA TYR A 589 -3.63 18.93 -14.61
C TYR A 589 -4.27 19.95 -13.66
N GLN A 590 -5.14 20.83 -14.17
CA GLN A 590 -5.87 21.79 -13.34
C GLN A 590 -6.77 21.11 -12.31
N LEU A 591 -7.31 19.92 -12.62
CA LEU A 591 -8.08 19.11 -11.68
C LEU A 591 -7.20 18.29 -10.76
N TRP A 592 -6.02 17.88 -11.20
CA TRP A 592 -5.07 17.11 -10.40
C TRP A 592 -4.46 17.93 -9.26
N VAL A 593 -4.04 19.18 -9.53
CA VAL A 593 -3.34 20.02 -8.54
C VAL A 593 -4.12 20.19 -7.21
N PRO A 594 -5.42 20.50 -7.21
CA PRO A 594 -6.19 20.64 -5.97
C PRO A 594 -6.43 19.34 -5.20
N MET A 595 -6.03 18.17 -5.72
CA MET A 595 -6.06 16.92 -4.96
C MET A 595 -5.00 16.86 -3.87
N GLY A 596 -3.92 17.65 -4.00
CA GLY A 596 -2.89 17.73 -2.96
C GLY A 596 -2.19 16.39 -2.69
N VAL A 597 -2.00 15.56 -3.72
CA VAL A 597 -1.28 14.28 -3.60
C VAL A 597 0.15 14.56 -3.19
N ILE A 598 0.58 14.10 -2.01
CA ILE A 598 1.90 14.35 -1.42
C ILE A 598 2.39 13.14 -0.63
N ARG A 599 3.71 13.02 -0.42
CA ARG A 599 4.32 11.97 0.43
C ARG A 599 3.92 10.56 -0.04
N THR A 600 3.60 9.66 0.89
CA THR A 600 3.37 8.23 0.63
C THR A 600 2.28 7.94 -0.39
N ILE A 601 1.24 8.78 -0.51
CA ILE A 601 0.17 8.60 -1.50
C ILE A 601 0.60 8.97 -2.93
N GLN A 602 1.79 9.57 -3.12
CA GLN A 602 2.36 9.77 -4.45
C GLN A 602 2.57 8.44 -5.17
N ASP A 603 3.06 7.42 -4.45
CA ASP A 603 3.38 6.12 -5.04
C ASP A 603 2.13 5.41 -5.62
N SER A 604 0.97 5.59 -4.98
CA SER A 604 -0.28 4.91 -5.35
C SER A 604 -1.22 5.73 -6.24
N LEU A 605 -1.28 7.06 -6.10
CA LEU A 605 -2.25 7.88 -6.86
C LEU A 605 -1.64 8.55 -8.10
N SER A 606 -0.36 8.90 -8.08
CA SER A 606 0.27 9.63 -9.19
C SER A 606 0.22 8.91 -10.54
N PRO A 607 0.25 7.56 -10.62
CA PRO A 607 -0.03 6.85 -11.87
C PRO A 607 -1.32 7.26 -12.57
N LEU A 608 -2.35 7.66 -11.81
CA LEU A 608 -3.64 8.08 -12.36
C LEU A 608 -3.59 9.44 -13.10
N PHE A 609 -2.45 10.12 -13.11
CA PHE A 609 -2.27 11.35 -13.88
C PHE A 609 -1.01 11.33 -14.73
N PHE A 610 0.11 10.87 -14.16
CA PHE A 610 1.40 10.97 -14.82
C PHE A 610 1.71 9.83 -15.79
N ASP A 611 0.96 8.72 -15.77
CA ASP A 611 1.20 7.63 -16.72
C ASP A 611 1.02 8.11 -18.17
N ARG A 612 2.07 7.91 -18.99
CA ARG A 612 2.15 8.31 -20.42
C ARG A 612 1.94 9.80 -20.70
N ILE A 613 2.03 10.67 -19.69
CA ILE A 613 1.76 12.10 -19.84
C ILE A 613 2.71 12.79 -20.84
N SER A 614 3.96 12.36 -20.92
CA SER A 614 4.95 12.84 -21.90
C SER A 614 4.58 12.51 -23.34
N SER A 615 3.82 11.43 -23.56
CA SER A 615 3.36 11.02 -24.88
C SER A 615 2.09 11.76 -25.29
N LEU A 616 1.21 12.06 -24.32
CA LEU A 616 -0.04 12.77 -24.55
C LEU A 616 0.16 14.28 -24.72
N SER A 617 0.95 14.88 -23.86
CA SER A 617 1.17 16.33 -23.85
C SER A 617 2.57 16.65 -23.34
N PRO A 618 3.60 16.47 -24.19
CA PRO A 618 4.96 16.83 -23.82
C PRO A 618 5.04 18.32 -23.43
N GLY A 619 4.21 19.19 -24.02
CA GLY A 619 4.16 20.63 -23.72
C GLY A 619 3.96 20.97 -22.23
N LEU A 620 3.34 20.10 -21.42
CA LEU A 620 3.21 20.31 -19.98
C LEU A 620 4.56 20.35 -19.24
N PHE A 621 5.62 19.78 -19.82
CA PHE A 621 6.95 19.77 -19.23
C PHE A 621 7.75 21.05 -19.51
N GLN A 622 7.29 21.94 -20.39
CA GLN A 622 7.98 23.20 -20.71
C GLN A 622 7.71 24.34 -19.69
N GLY A 623 7.00 24.05 -18.60
CA GLY A 623 6.69 25.02 -17.55
C GLY A 623 7.93 25.43 -16.73
N SER A 624 7.84 26.57 -16.03
CA SER A 624 8.91 27.05 -15.13
C SER A 624 9.14 26.14 -13.91
N ARG A 625 8.19 25.25 -13.60
CA ARG A 625 8.31 24.22 -12.57
C ARG A 625 8.34 22.85 -13.24
N PRO A 626 9.31 21.98 -12.92
CA PRO A 626 9.32 20.63 -13.44
C PRO A 626 8.06 19.88 -13.02
N LEU A 627 7.35 19.32 -14.00
CA LEU A 627 6.08 18.63 -13.78
C LEU A 627 6.21 17.45 -12.81
N MET A 628 7.34 16.73 -12.87
CA MET A 628 7.64 15.54 -12.06
C MET A 628 8.27 15.85 -10.69
N GLU A 629 8.47 17.12 -10.34
CA GLU A 629 9.14 17.53 -9.10
C GLU A 629 8.52 16.92 -7.83
N PRO A 630 7.18 16.81 -7.68
CA PRO A 630 6.60 16.20 -6.48
C PRO A 630 7.01 14.73 -6.28
N LEU A 631 7.07 13.96 -7.37
CA LEU A 631 7.50 12.55 -7.35
C LEU A 631 9.00 12.47 -7.07
N ARG A 632 9.80 13.27 -7.78
CA ARG A 632 11.25 13.33 -7.59
C ARG A 632 11.61 13.65 -6.15
N SER A 633 11.02 14.71 -5.59
CA SER A 633 11.25 15.12 -4.21
C SER A 633 10.85 14.04 -3.21
N TYR A 634 9.71 13.37 -3.42
CA TYR A 634 9.27 12.28 -2.57
C TYR A 634 10.26 11.11 -2.55
N TYR A 635 10.61 10.56 -3.71
CA TYR A 635 11.54 9.43 -3.74
C TYR A 635 12.96 9.83 -3.36
N PHE A 636 13.43 11.01 -3.77
CA PHE A 636 14.74 11.52 -3.35
C PHE A 636 14.81 11.66 -1.84
N SER A 637 13.76 12.14 -1.18
CA SER A 637 13.75 12.26 0.29
C SER A 637 13.62 10.93 1.02
N THR A 638 12.90 9.96 0.43
CA THR A 638 12.57 8.69 1.10
C THR A 638 13.63 7.61 0.86
N LEU A 639 14.21 7.58 -0.34
CA LEU A 639 15.19 6.60 -0.78
C LEU A 639 16.62 7.16 -0.82
N ARG A 640 16.84 8.37 -0.26
CA ARG A 640 18.17 9.02 -0.22
C ARG A 640 19.23 8.11 0.39
N ASP A 641 18.87 7.49 1.51
CA ASP A 641 19.75 6.68 2.32
C ASP A 641 19.47 5.20 1.99
N SER A 642 20.47 4.32 2.13
CA SER A 642 20.30 2.88 1.89
C SER A 642 19.37 2.20 2.89
N SER A 643 19.19 2.81 4.07
CA SER A 643 18.31 2.29 5.12
C SER A 643 16.90 2.90 5.07
N PRO A 644 15.87 2.17 5.52
CA PRO A 644 14.54 2.73 5.72
C PRO A 644 14.56 3.93 6.66
N VAL A 645 13.79 4.98 6.31
CA VAL A 645 13.71 6.23 7.08
C VAL A 645 13.27 5.98 8.52
N GLY A 646 14.10 6.35 9.49
CA GLY A 646 13.76 6.22 10.93
C GLY A 646 13.98 4.82 11.52
N ILE A 647 14.72 3.94 10.83
CA ILE A 647 14.96 2.56 11.30
C ILE A 647 15.53 2.50 12.72
N TRP A 648 16.48 3.38 13.05
CA TRP A 648 17.09 3.42 14.38
C TRP A 648 16.08 3.75 15.48
N ASP A 649 15.16 4.68 15.23
CA ASP A 649 14.11 5.04 16.18
C ASP A 649 13.22 3.83 16.49
N ALA A 650 12.96 2.97 15.50
CA ALA A 650 12.20 1.72 15.69
C ALA A 650 12.98 0.69 16.53
N PHE A 651 14.29 0.52 16.31
CA PHE A 651 15.14 -0.31 17.18
C PHE A 651 15.21 0.22 18.61
N SER A 652 15.41 1.53 18.76
CA SER A 652 15.51 2.19 20.06
C SER A 652 14.19 2.09 20.85
N SER A 653 13.04 2.12 20.19
CA SER A 653 11.73 1.97 20.84
C SER A 653 11.33 0.51 21.08
N GLY A 654 12.02 -0.46 20.46
CA GLY A 654 11.68 -1.88 20.57
C GLY A 654 10.45 -2.28 19.73
N SER A 655 10.14 -1.53 18.67
CA SER A 655 9.01 -1.83 17.77
C SER A 655 9.44 -2.76 16.65
N TYR A 656 9.50 -4.07 16.95
CA TYR A 656 9.99 -5.09 16.02
C TYR A 656 9.09 -5.29 14.80
N SER A 657 7.78 -5.20 14.96
CA SER A 657 6.85 -5.27 13.83
C SER A 657 7.08 -4.15 12.83
N SER A 658 7.28 -2.91 13.31
CA SER A 658 7.60 -1.74 12.49
C SER A 658 8.93 -1.90 11.77
N ILE A 659 9.99 -2.41 12.43
CA ILE A 659 11.29 -2.65 11.80
C ILE A 659 11.14 -3.53 10.55
N LEU A 660 10.40 -4.64 10.67
CA LEU A 660 10.17 -5.56 9.56
C LEU A 660 9.30 -4.91 8.47
N GLY A 661 8.24 -4.19 8.86
CA GLY A 661 7.36 -3.49 7.92
C GLY A 661 8.07 -2.36 7.16
N MET A 662 8.97 -1.63 7.81
CA MET A 662 9.78 -0.57 7.20
C MET A 662 10.75 -1.14 6.18
N ALA A 663 11.40 -2.26 6.48
CA ALA A 663 12.27 -2.97 5.55
C ALA A 663 11.50 -3.46 4.30
N GLU A 664 10.32 -4.05 4.51
CA GLU A 664 9.45 -4.52 3.44
C GLU A 664 8.93 -3.36 2.57
N PHE A 665 8.51 -2.26 3.21
CA PHE A 665 8.03 -1.06 2.53
C PHE A 665 9.13 -0.38 1.71
N ASP A 666 10.33 -0.19 2.27
CA ASP A 666 11.47 0.39 1.56
C ASP A 666 11.86 -0.44 0.33
N ASN A 667 11.96 -1.78 0.50
CA ASN A 667 12.23 -2.69 -0.62
C ASN A 667 11.16 -2.61 -1.72
N ARG A 668 9.88 -2.50 -1.34
CA ARG A 668 8.77 -2.32 -2.29
C ARG A 668 8.87 -0.99 -3.03
N LEU A 669 9.22 0.08 -2.32
CA LEU A 669 9.35 1.42 -2.89
C LEU A 669 10.51 1.50 -3.90
N ARG A 670 11.65 0.88 -3.60
CA ARG A 670 12.81 0.75 -4.52
C ARG A 670 12.47 -0.01 -5.80
N ARG A 671 11.44 -0.86 -5.76
CA ARG A 671 10.92 -1.65 -6.90
C ARG A 671 9.57 -1.14 -7.39
N SER A 672 9.21 0.10 -7.13
CA SER A 672 7.90 0.66 -7.51
C SER A 672 7.80 0.98 -9.01
N CYS A 673 6.67 0.60 -9.62
CA CYS A 673 6.28 1.03 -10.98
C CYS A 673 6.26 2.55 -11.12
N THR A 674 5.79 3.25 -10.08
CA THR A 674 5.61 4.71 -10.08
C THR A 674 6.96 5.42 -10.05
N LEU A 675 7.96 4.84 -9.38
CA LEU A 675 9.33 5.31 -9.40
C LEU A 675 9.93 5.22 -10.82
N VAL A 676 9.79 4.05 -11.46
CA VAL A 676 10.26 3.85 -12.85
C VAL A 676 9.53 4.79 -13.82
N MET A 677 8.21 4.91 -13.71
CA MET A 677 7.39 5.84 -14.49
C MET A 677 7.89 7.29 -14.36
N THR A 678 8.27 7.71 -13.14
CA THR A 678 8.76 9.07 -12.88
C THR A 678 9.96 9.42 -13.78
N ILE A 679 10.93 8.51 -13.86
CA ILE A 679 12.14 8.70 -14.66
C ILE A 679 11.83 8.61 -16.16
N VAL A 680 11.05 7.61 -16.57
CA VAL A 680 10.71 7.37 -17.97
C VAL A 680 9.97 8.56 -18.59
N GLU A 681 8.97 9.10 -17.88
CA GLU A 681 8.15 10.21 -18.37
C GLU A 681 8.96 11.51 -18.50
N GLU A 682 9.84 11.79 -17.53
CA GLU A 682 10.75 12.93 -17.63
C GLU A 682 11.70 12.81 -18.83
N ARG A 683 12.37 11.67 -18.98
CA ARG A 683 13.32 11.45 -20.08
C ARG A 683 12.65 11.52 -21.44
N ARG A 684 11.44 10.96 -21.58
CA ARG A 684 10.64 11.05 -22.80
C ARG A 684 10.30 12.50 -23.14
N ALA A 685 9.89 13.29 -22.15
CA ALA A 685 9.60 14.70 -22.36
C ALA A 685 10.84 15.49 -22.77
N THR A 686 11.98 15.28 -22.09
CA THR A 686 13.26 15.93 -22.44
C THR A 686 13.67 15.61 -23.89
N ARG A 687 13.56 14.34 -24.31
CA ARG A 687 13.83 13.93 -25.69
C ARG A 687 12.88 14.57 -26.70
N ALA A 688 11.59 14.67 -26.37
CA ALA A 688 10.59 15.27 -27.26
C ALA A 688 10.91 16.75 -27.61
N PHE A 689 11.70 17.44 -26.77
CA PHE A 689 12.14 18.81 -27.00
C PHE A 689 13.61 18.96 -27.40
N GLY A 690 14.32 17.85 -27.66
CA GLY A 690 15.76 17.89 -27.97
C GLY A 690 16.62 18.40 -26.81
N GLY A 691 16.13 18.28 -25.57
CA GLY A 691 16.89 18.62 -24.37
C GLY A 691 18.02 17.62 -24.15
N ARG A 692 19.11 18.08 -23.53
CA ARG A 692 20.19 17.20 -23.09
C ARG A 692 19.77 16.51 -21.79
N LEU A 693 20.00 15.20 -21.72
CA LEU A 693 19.95 14.47 -20.46
C LEU A 693 21.26 14.79 -19.75
N ASP A 694 21.28 15.85 -18.95
CA ASP A 694 22.50 16.32 -18.27
C ASP A 694 23.00 15.32 -17.22
N THR A 695 22.13 14.41 -16.75
CA THR A 695 22.46 13.36 -15.78
C THR A 695 22.28 11.95 -16.36
N GLY A 696 23.24 11.06 -16.08
CA GLY A 696 23.17 9.63 -16.43
C GLY A 696 21.94 8.93 -15.85
N VAL A 697 21.57 7.75 -16.38
CA VAL A 697 20.55 6.88 -15.72
C VAL A 697 20.99 6.54 -14.30
N ASP A 698 22.30 6.38 -14.14
CA ASP A 698 22.97 5.94 -12.92
C ASP A 698 23.18 7.07 -11.89
N GLU A 699 23.04 8.34 -12.29
CA GLU A 699 23.23 9.51 -11.40
C GLU A 699 21.96 9.93 -10.66
N MET A 700 20.80 9.32 -10.94
CA MET A 700 19.64 9.45 -10.05
C MET A 700 19.80 8.43 -8.91
N PRO A 701 20.09 8.84 -7.67
CA PRO A 701 20.42 7.95 -6.54
C PRO A 701 19.28 7.00 -6.11
N VAL A 702 18.15 7.07 -6.82
CA VAL A 702 16.85 6.58 -6.40
C VAL A 702 16.54 5.22 -6.99
N ILE A 703 17.09 4.90 -8.17
CA ILE A 703 16.94 3.58 -8.75
C ILE A 703 18.33 2.98 -8.89
N ASP A 704 18.53 1.87 -8.22
CA ASP A 704 19.56 0.91 -8.56
C ASP A 704 19.17 0.25 -9.89
N VAL A 705 19.18 1.02 -10.99
CA VAL A 705 18.73 0.57 -12.31
C VAL A 705 19.60 -0.59 -12.78
N ALA A 706 20.84 -0.65 -12.29
CA ALA A 706 21.76 -1.77 -12.47
C ALA A 706 21.18 -3.10 -11.95
N ASN A 707 20.28 -3.07 -10.96
CA ASN A 707 19.64 -4.24 -10.34
C ASN A 707 18.22 -4.53 -10.88
N ILE A 708 17.73 -3.77 -11.87
CA ILE A 708 16.49 -4.09 -12.59
C ILE A 708 16.85 -4.94 -13.82
N HIS A 709 16.61 -6.25 -13.73
CA HIS A 709 16.77 -7.21 -14.81
C HIS A 709 15.41 -7.58 -15.42
N ASP A 710 15.41 -8.29 -16.55
CA ASP A 710 14.17 -8.74 -17.21
C ASP A 710 13.30 -9.61 -16.28
N ASP A 711 13.90 -10.30 -15.31
CA ASP A 711 13.22 -11.13 -14.31
C ASP A 711 12.80 -10.36 -13.04
N THR A 712 13.13 -9.05 -12.93
CA THR A 712 12.82 -8.26 -11.75
C THR A 712 11.33 -7.93 -11.71
N ASP A 713 10.61 -8.54 -10.76
CA ASP A 713 9.21 -8.22 -10.49
C ASP A 713 9.09 -6.77 -9.95
N ILE A 714 8.29 -5.93 -10.60
CA ILE A 714 8.07 -4.54 -10.19
C ILE A 714 6.73 -4.46 -9.46
N ALA A 715 6.74 -3.79 -8.30
CA ALA A 715 5.55 -3.56 -7.50
C ALA A 715 4.67 -2.46 -8.11
N ASP A 716 3.45 -2.83 -8.54
CA ASP A 716 2.38 -1.89 -8.86
C ASP A 716 1.44 -1.74 -7.67
N VAL A 717 1.45 -0.55 -7.05
CA VAL A 717 0.59 -0.21 -5.90
C VAL A 717 -0.46 0.84 -6.26
N THR A 718 -0.76 1.01 -7.56
CA THR A 718 -1.72 2.01 -8.02
C THR A 718 -3.08 1.81 -7.34
N ASP A 719 -3.58 2.85 -6.67
CA ASP A 719 -4.87 2.80 -5.97
C ASP A 719 -6.03 3.08 -6.94
N TYR A 720 -6.61 2.00 -7.46
CA TYR A 720 -7.85 2.06 -8.23
C TYR A 720 -9.11 2.08 -7.35
N GLY A 721 -8.99 1.87 -6.04
CA GLY A 721 -10.12 1.88 -5.09
C GLY A 721 -10.73 3.26 -4.92
N SER A 722 -9.98 4.31 -5.21
CA SER A 722 -10.45 5.70 -5.22
C SER A 722 -11.49 6.01 -6.33
N PHE A 723 -11.67 5.12 -7.33
CA PHE A 723 -12.73 5.25 -8.33
C PHE A 723 -14.07 4.71 -7.80
N GLN A 724 -15.13 5.52 -7.92
CA GLN A 724 -16.48 5.03 -7.61
C GLN A 724 -16.94 4.03 -8.69
N SER A 725 -17.11 2.77 -8.29
CA SER A 725 -17.58 1.71 -9.19
C SER A 725 -19.06 1.41 -9.01
N LEU A 726 -19.82 1.65 -10.08
CA LEU A 726 -21.23 1.22 -10.23
C LEU A 726 -21.35 -0.14 -10.95
N GLU A 727 -20.21 -0.73 -11.31
CA GLU A 727 -20.13 -1.98 -12.08
C GLU A 727 -20.31 -3.20 -11.19
N SER A 728 -20.87 -4.27 -11.76
CA SER A 728 -20.87 -5.58 -11.10
C SER A 728 -19.51 -6.26 -11.23
N SER A 729 -19.26 -7.27 -10.39
CA SER A 729 -18.06 -8.10 -10.49
C SER A 729 -17.93 -8.88 -11.81
N TYR A 730 -19.00 -8.91 -12.62
CA TYR A 730 -19.02 -9.57 -13.93
C TYR A 730 -18.60 -8.62 -15.08
N SER A 731 -18.43 -7.32 -14.80
CA SER A 731 -18.02 -6.33 -15.79
C SER A 731 -16.64 -5.76 -15.48
N ALA A 732 -15.98 -5.20 -16.49
CA ALA A 732 -14.73 -4.48 -16.29
C ALA A 732 -14.98 -3.26 -15.39
N PRO A 733 -14.15 -3.03 -14.36
CA PRO A 733 -14.34 -1.91 -13.46
C PRO A 733 -14.05 -0.58 -14.19
N PRO A 734 -14.54 0.58 -13.69
CA PRO A 734 -14.49 1.84 -14.43
C PRO A 734 -13.08 2.27 -14.85
N GLN A 735 -12.07 2.08 -13.99
CA GLN A 735 -10.68 2.38 -14.30
C GLN A 735 -10.20 1.63 -15.55
N ASP A 736 -10.69 0.41 -15.77
CA ASP A 736 -10.30 -0.41 -16.91
C ASP A 736 -10.94 0.05 -18.22
N LEU A 737 -12.04 0.79 -18.13
CA LEU A 737 -12.71 1.44 -19.26
C LEU A 737 -12.00 2.74 -19.67
N VAL A 738 -11.46 3.48 -18.70
CA VAL A 738 -10.89 4.82 -18.93
C VAL A 738 -9.36 4.87 -18.99
N ARG A 739 -8.67 3.78 -18.66
CA ARG A 739 -7.20 3.75 -18.64
C ARG A 739 -6.57 3.92 -20.02
N LEU A 740 -5.37 4.51 -20.01
CA LEU A 740 -4.53 4.71 -21.17
C LEU A 740 -3.68 3.47 -21.47
N GLY A 741 -4.22 2.53 -22.24
CA GLY A 741 -3.48 1.35 -22.68
C GLY A 741 -3.34 0.26 -21.60
N PRO A 742 -2.28 -0.57 -21.64
CA PRO A 742 -2.02 -1.58 -20.61
C PRO A 742 -1.52 -0.93 -19.31
N GLY A 743 -1.75 -1.60 -18.18
CA GLY A 743 -1.31 -1.11 -16.86
C GLY A 743 0.22 -1.09 -16.71
N LEU A 744 0.69 -0.34 -15.70
CA LEU A 744 2.11 -0.05 -15.47
C LEU A 744 2.99 -1.30 -15.26
N SER A 745 2.43 -2.35 -14.66
CA SER A 745 3.11 -3.63 -14.39
C SER A 745 3.46 -4.46 -15.63
N VAL A 746 2.97 -4.10 -16.83
CA VAL A 746 3.30 -4.83 -18.05
C VAL A 746 4.67 -4.35 -18.57
N CYS A 747 5.59 -5.29 -18.87
CA CYS A 747 7.01 -5.12 -19.26
C CYS A 747 7.37 -4.01 -20.26
N ILE A 748 6.40 -3.37 -20.91
CA ILE A 748 6.59 -2.23 -21.81
C ILE A 748 7.19 -1.02 -21.08
N HIS A 749 6.89 -0.83 -19.79
CA HIS A 749 7.50 0.25 -18.98
C HIS A 749 8.94 -0.09 -18.57
N LEU A 750 9.29 -1.38 -18.47
CA LEU A 750 10.63 -1.92 -18.18
C LEU A 750 11.58 -1.91 -19.39
N ALA A 751 11.05 -2.15 -20.59
CA ALA A 751 11.84 -2.17 -21.81
C ALA A 751 12.46 -0.79 -22.12
N GLN A 752 11.86 0.29 -21.65
CA GLN A 752 12.27 1.65 -22.00
C GLN A 752 13.50 2.15 -21.21
N PRO A 753 13.62 1.99 -19.88
CA PRO A 753 14.88 2.24 -19.15
C PRO A 753 16.06 1.45 -19.72
N LEU A 754 15.85 0.17 -20.06
CA LEU A 754 16.88 -0.68 -20.67
C LEU A 754 17.24 -0.21 -22.09
N TRP A 755 16.25 0.17 -22.90
CA TRP A 755 16.48 0.79 -24.20
C TRP A 755 17.23 2.13 -24.05
N ASP A 756 16.88 2.94 -23.07
CA ASP A 756 17.49 4.24 -22.81
C ASP A 756 18.95 4.09 -22.31
N ALA A 757 19.24 3.08 -21.49
CA ALA A 757 20.60 2.71 -21.11
C ALA A 757 21.42 2.25 -22.33
N CYS A 758 20.83 1.40 -23.19
CA CYS A 758 21.44 0.96 -24.45
C CYS A 758 21.69 2.14 -25.42
N VAL A 759 20.74 3.06 -25.58
CA VAL A 759 20.89 4.24 -26.44
C VAL A 759 21.93 5.20 -25.88
N SER A 760 21.96 5.42 -24.56
CA SER A 760 23.01 6.21 -23.90
C SER A 760 24.39 5.59 -24.11
N LEU A 761 24.53 4.27 -23.95
CA LEU A 761 25.76 3.53 -24.23
C LEU A 761 26.16 3.65 -25.70
N ILE A 762 25.23 3.48 -26.64
CA ILE A 762 25.48 3.60 -28.09
C ILE A 762 25.91 5.04 -28.44
N LEU A 763 25.25 6.07 -27.91
CA LEU A 763 25.61 7.47 -28.15
C LEU A 763 26.97 7.83 -27.54
N THR A 764 27.28 7.30 -26.35
CA THR A 764 28.58 7.48 -25.69
C THR A 764 29.69 6.76 -26.48
N HIS A 765 29.39 5.56 -27.00
CA HIS A 765 30.33 4.78 -27.79
C HIS A 765 30.56 5.40 -29.18
N LEU A 766 29.53 5.97 -29.82
CA LEU A 766 29.61 6.71 -31.08
C LEU A 766 30.36 8.04 -30.92
N CYS A 767 30.16 8.76 -29.81
CA CYS A 767 30.93 9.97 -29.50
C CYS A 767 32.41 9.68 -29.23
N ARG A 768 32.73 8.57 -28.56
CA ARG A 768 34.12 8.14 -28.32
C ARG A 768 34.84 7.64 -29.57
N THR A 769 34.12 7.03 -30.51
CA THR A 769 34.71 6.46 -31.73
C THR A 769 34.86 7.45 -32.88
N ASN A 770 34.03 8.50 -32.96
CA ASN A 770 34.05 9.41 -34.11
C ASN A 770 34.69 10.79 -33.89
N GLY A 771 35.18 11.14 -32.70
CA GLY A 771 35.93 12.39 -32.48
C GLY A 771 35.20 13.66 -32.99
N ARG A 772 33.88 13.60 -33.11
CA ARG A 772 33.03 14.67 -33.62
C ARG A 772 31.88 14.87 -32.64
N THR A 773 31.79 16.07 -32.11
CA THR A 773 30.62 16.61 -31.42
C THR A 773 29.40 16.47 -32.33
N CYS A 774 28.54 15.48 -32.09
CA CYS A 774 27.22 15.43 -32.70
C CYS A 774 26.28 16.40 -31.97
N LEU A 775 25.99 17.53 -32.61
CA LEU A 775 24.73 18.25 -32.43
C LEU A 775 23.63 17.39 -33.06
N THR A 776 22.77 16.79 -32.23
CA THR A 776 21.30 16.66 -32.34
C THR A 776 20.81 15.68 -31.30
#